data_AF-A0A2J6HLE9-F1
#
_entry.id   AF-A0A2J6HLE9-F1
#
_cell.length_a   1.000
_cell.length_b   1.000
_cell.length_c   1.000
_cell.angle_alpha   90.00
_cell.angle_beta   90.00
_cell.angle_gamma   90.00
#
_symmetry.space_group_name_H-M   'P 1'
#
loop_
_entity.id
_entity.type
_entity.pdbx_description
1 polymer ?
#
loop_
_entity_poly.entity_id
_entity_poly.type
_entity_poly.pdbx_seq_one_letter_code
_entity_poly.pdbx_strand_id
1 'polypeptide(L)'
;MRILILMALFAMMLNSSCKAQQRGGLFDLAMPDKVDTNYYPFYNGVQMIEVDHLDYYDRKIFFLEQSYPRAMPHSMFEPPPLPNEYFFRDTTGQIIKVFNSFNSLEEINNHFINTPLDRSSSNALLIFFPSHLAKAKMTEGLWPYSHSQHNSFNGYYKVYDLQSDDTAAFKMEPLGFNGTYSFKCGLIDSLGDIQFPVEYDNIFPLGDNLLVTKDGKCGVMNYQQEELIKVKYDSFKWETADLVAFIKDGKVSRHYRIKENKVRAFKEYDEIINPQYLENGKTSSVKLNGLIGFIDSEYNEIVEPQYEMCLYFGSTYLNYYRVVKNGKFGYIDANAKEILPCIFDDAEDFNKDGLARVQLDGEVFCIDKNGSRQDTCGIIPTYRHKQFPVVQRDQKYGLVGTDGLLYIPILYDYIYGMVNTPFYTVHKDKKVGLFLSTGEMMLPPEYDKVGSFYREMQLAIIEKDGLKGAIDTAANIVIPVKYEHLQFDLSGNLVFQLNGKMGMMDRDQNIIIPANYQKLHGFRKLRYHYDSNEYAQVMKDSLYGFIDLEGNEVIPCEFEQLEMEISHDLAFFVEDGKYGFVKVGGKIVVPAIYDRAYSFEVPVTAVQKGEKWALINTKGKNITDFEYDFIIAHTWYEKGLVVAYKNEKAGVLNVKGEVIIPFEYDEIMSYSANTGFRVRKGENWSYIKP
;
A
#
# COMPACT_ATOMS: atom_id res chain seq x y z
N MET A 1 -8.15 -23.81 -50.15
CA MET A 1 -7.42 -23.29 -48.97
C MET A 1 -7.80 -21.84 -48.81
N ARG A 2 -8.40 -21.52 -47.65
CA ARG A 2 -8.77 -20.22 -47.08
C ARG A 2 -8.32 -18.98 -47.89
N ILE A 3 -9.28 -18.26 -48.49
CA ILE A 3 -9.33 -16.77 -48.68
C ILE A 3 -10.50 -16.34 -49.60
N LEU A 4 -11.14 -17.23 -50.36
CA LEU A 4 -12.21 -16.85 -51.32
C LEU A 4 -13.68 -17.09 -50.89
N ILE A 5 -13.96 -17.47 -49.64
CA ILE A 5 -15.34 -17.71 -49.13
C ILE A 5 -15.85 -16.56 -48.25
N LEU A 6 -15.00 -15.62 -47.81
CA LEU A 6 -15.41 -14.55 -46.89
C LEU A 6 -15.99 -13.27 -47.54
N MET A 7 -15.90 -13.09 -48.86
CA MET A 7 -16.42 -11.88 -49.53
C MET A 7 -17.83 -12.03 -50.14
N ALA A 8 -18.42 -13.22 -50.17
CA ALA A 8 -19.79 -13.42 -50.67
C ALA A 8 -20.88 -13.31 -49.58
N LEU A 9 -20.52 -13.41 -48.30
CA LEU A 9 -21.47 -13.34 -47.17
C LEU A 9 -21.70 -11.93 -46.62
N PHE A 10 -20.88 -10.94 -47.00
CA PHE A 10 -21.01 -9.56 -46.53
C PHE A 10 -21.92 -8.68 -47.42
N ALA A 11 -22.16 -9.09 -48.68
CA ALA A 11 -23.00 -8.33 -49.62
C ALA A 11 -24.49 -8.71 -49.60
N MET A 12 -24.89 -9.79 -48.91
CA MET A 12 -26.30 -10.17 -48.72
C MET A 12 -26.94 -9.60 -47.44
N MET A 13 -26.16 -9.03 -46.51
CA MET A 13 -26.71 -8.43 -45.28
C MET A 13 -27.00 -6.92 -45.39
N LEU A 14 -26.78 -6.29 -46.55
CA LEU A 14 -26.97 -4.84 -46.73
C LEU A 14 -28.15 -4.46 -47.65
N ASN A 15 -29.02 -5.41 -48.02
CA ASN A 15 -30.17 -5.13 -48.89
C ASN A 15 -31.51 -5.65 -48.35
N SER A 16 -31.76 -5.43 -47.07
CA SER A 16 -33.12 -5.43 -46.51
C SER A 16 -33.30 -4.40 -45.39
N SER A 17 -32.70 -3.21 -45.58
CA SER A 17 -33.29 -2.00 -45.02
C SER A 17 -34.59 -1.69 -45.76
N CYS A 18 -35.64 -1.34 -45.03
CA CYS A 18 -36.90 -0.79 -45.53
C CYS A 18 -37.92 -1.82 -46.07
N LYS A 19 -38.61 -2.49 -45.14
CA LYS A 19 -40.08 -2.51 -45.17
C LYS A 19 -40.57 -2.24 -43.76
N ALA A 20 -40.95 -0.98 -43.52
CA ALA A 20 -41.93 -0.67 -42.48
C ALA A 20 -43.10 -1.63 -42.68
N GLN A 21 -43.36 -2.46 -41.67
CA GLN A 21 -44.51 -3.32 -41.62
C GLN A 21 -45.73 -2.42 -41.36
N GLN A 22 -46.19 -1.74 -42.40
CA GLN A 22 -47.60 -1.37 -42.48
C GLN A 22 -48.39 -2.67 -42.66
N ARG A 23 -48.92 -3.19 -41.56
CA ARG A 23 -50.28 -3.75 -41.43
C ARG A 23 -50.42 -4.46 -40.10
N GLY A 24 -51.41 -4.00 -39.35
CA GLY A 24 -51.95 -4.57 -38.12
C GLY A 24 -52.02 -3.50 -37.04
N GLY A 25 -53.15 -3.35 -36.36
CA GLY A 25 -53.26 -2.40 -35.25
C GLY A 25 -52.23 -2.73 -34.17
N LEU A 26 -51.97 -1.81 -33.24
CA LEU A 26 -51.10 -2.04 -32.08
C LEU A 26 -51.55 -3.24 -31.21
N PHE A 27 -52.68 -3.87 -31.54
CA PHE A 27 -53.40 -4.90 -30.79
C PHE A 27 -53.89 -6.06 -31.67
N ASP A 28 -53.33 -6.27 -32.87
CA ASP A 28 -53.68 -7.44 -33.66
C ASP A 28 -53.31 -8.72 -32.90
N LEU A 29 -54.28 -9.64 -32.77
CA LEU A 29 -54.17 -10.98 -32.17
C LEU A 29 -53.14 -11.85 -32.92
N ALA A 30 -51.86 -11.56 -32.71
CA ALA A 30 -50.79 -12.45 -33.11
C ALA A 30 -50.61 -13.45 -31.96
N MET A 31 -51.28 -14.60 -32.01
CA MET A 31 -50.66 -15.81 -31.47
C MET A 31 -49.70 -16.32 -32.53
N PRO A 32 -48.38 -16.20 -32.36
CA PRO A 32 -47.48 -16.69 -33.36
C PRO A 32 -46.78 -17.93 -32.79
N ASP A 33 -46.26 -18.77 -33.67
CA ASP A 33 -45.24 -19.77 -33.32
C ASP A 33 -43.91 -19.13 -32.81
N LYS A 34 -43.98 -17.90 -32.27
CA LYS A 34 -42.86 -17.03 -31.86
C LYS A 34 -42.95 -16.50 -30.42
N VAL A 35 -44.11 -16.48 -29.75
CA VAL A 35 -44.24 -16.07 -28.33
C VAL A 35 -44.46 -17.30 -27.48
N ASP A 36 -43.82 -17.37 -26.31
CA ASP A 36 -43.89 -18.52 -25.40
C ASP A 36 -45.32 -18.69 -24.84
N THR A 37 -46.07 -19.61 -25.44
CA THR A 37 -47.40 -20.03 -24.96
C THR A 37 -47.31 -21.35 -24.20
N ASN A 38 -47.88 -21.36 -23.00
CA ASN A 38 -47.88 -22.48 -22.07
C ASN A 38 -49.30 -23.07 -21.96
N TYR A 39 -49.42 -24.38 -22.22
CA TYR A 39 -50.66 -25.13 -22.03
C TYR A 39 -50.55 -25.97 -20.77
N TYR A 40 -51.34 -25.66 -19.75
CA TYR A 40 -51.35 -26.40 -18.49
C TYR A 40 -52.23 -27.67 -18.62
N PRO A 41 -52.09 -28.69 -17.76
CA PRO A 41 -53.01 -29.83 -17.76
C PRO A 41 -54.43 -29.42 -17.38
N PHE A 42 -55.43 -30.19 -17.82
CA PHE A 42 -56.81 -30.03 -17.35
C PHE A 42 -56.92 -30.36 -15.85
N TYR A 43 -57.63 -29.51 -15.11
CA TYR A 43 -58.01 -29.75 -13.73
C TYR A 43 -59.46 -29.31 -13.49
N ASN A 44 -60.26 -30.15 -12.83
CA ASN A 44 -61.69 -29.93 -12.64
C ASN A 44 -62.45 -29.51 -13.91
N GLY A 45 -62.04 -30.02 -15.08
CA GLY A 45 -62.66 -29.74 -16.37
C GLY A 45 -62.26 -28.43 -17.03
N VAL A 46 -61.32 -27.68 -16.45
CA VAL A 46 -60.79 -26.41 -16.99
C VAL A 46 -59.30 -26.56 -17.31
N GLN A 47 -58.87 -25.97 -18.42
CA GLN A 47 -57.48 -25.82 -18.80
C GLN A 47 -57.11 -24.35 -18.87
N MET A 48 -56.03 -23.97 -18.16
CA MET A 48 -55.41 -22.66 -18.29
C MET A 48 -54.40 -22.66 -19.44
N ILE A 49 -54.42 -21.57 -20.21
CA ILE A 49 -53.50 -21.27 -21.29
C ILE A 49 -52.90 -19.91 -20.97
N GLU A 50 -51.59 -19.84 -20.85
CA GLU A 50 -50.86 -18.61 -20.56
C GLU A 50 -50.05 -18.21 -21.80
N VAL A 51 -50.17 -16.95 -22.20
CA VAL A 51 -49.26 -16.34 -23.18
C VAL A 51 -48.26 -15.49 -22.41
N ASP A 52 -47.01 -15.96 -22.38
CA ASP A 52 -45.94 -15.37 -21.57
C ASP A 52 -45.22 -14.27 -22.35
N HIS A 53 -45.84 -13.08 -22.35
CA HIS A 53 -45.30 -11.89 -23.00
C HIS A 53 -44.03 -11.37 -22.30
N LEU A 54 -43.98 -11.51 -20.96
CA LEU A 54 -42.88 -11.00 -20.14
C LEU A 54 -41.58 -11.79 -20.35
N ASP A 55 -41.61 -13.12 -20.21
CA ASP A 55 -40.40 -13.93 -20.34
C ASP A 55 -39.90 -13.97 -21.80
N TYR A 56 -40.82 -13.93 -22.77
CA TYR A 56 -40.48 -13.75 -24.17
C TYR A 56 -39.71 -12.45 -24.40
N TYR A 57 -40.18 -11.35 -23.81
CA TYR A 57 -39.53 -10.04 -23.90
C TYR A 57 -38.16 -10.02 -23.23
N ASP A 58 -38.02 -10.56 -22.02
CA ASP A 58 -36.74 -10.63 -21.30
C ASP A 58 -35.69 -11.43 -22.07
N ARG A 59 -36.07 -12.61 -22.61
CA ARG A 59 -35.18 -13.41 -23.46
C ARG A 59 -34.77 -12.63 -24.71
N LYS A 60 -35.73 -12.00 -25.40
CA LYS A 60 -35.47 -11.22 -26.61
C LYS A 60 -34.51 -10.05 -26.32
N ILE A 61 -34.75 -9.27 -25.28
CA ILE A 61 -33.89 -8.16 -24.85
C ILE A 61 -32.51 -8.66 -24.46
N PHE A 62 -32.40 -9.73 -23.66
CA PHE A 62 -31.11 -10.31 -23.28
C PHE A 62 -30.27 -10.70 -24.50
N PHE A 63 -30.86 -11.39 -25.49
CA PHE A 63 -30.16 -11.75 -26.71
C PHE A 63 -29.72 -10.54 -27.54
N LEU A 64 -30.57 -9.50 -27.60
CA LEU A 64 -30.26 -8.26 -28.32
C LEU A 64 -29.14 -7.47 -27.64
N GLU A 65 -29.15 -7.37 -26.31
CA GLU A 65 -28.10 -6.70 -25.53
C GLU A 65 -26.74 -7.44 -25.65
N GLN A 66 -26.74 -8.78 -25.65
CA GLN A 66 -25.52 -9.57 -25.92
C GLN A 66 -24.99 -9.36 -27.34
N SER A 67 -25.88 -9.10 -28.31
CA SER A 67 -25.50 -8.87 -29.70
C SER A 67 -24.98 -7.45 -29.96
N TYR A 68 -25.35 -6.47 -29.12
CA TYR A 68 -24.98 -5.05 -29.28
C TYR A 68 -24.54 -4.35 -27.96
N PRO A 69 -23.50 -4.84 -27.26
CA PRO A 69 -23.16 -4.42 -25.89
C PRO A 69 -22.58 -3.00 -25.74
N ARG A 70 -22.39 -2.26 -26.83
CA ARG A 70 -21.84 -0.87 -26.82
C ARG A 70 -22.88 0.21 -27.14
N ALA A 71 -24.12 -0.16 -27.44
CA ALA A 71 -25.24 0.78 -27.59
C ALA A 71 -25.98 0.92 -26.25
N MET A 72 -26.78 1.98 -26.09
CA MET A 72 -27.74 2.05 -24.97
C MET A 72 -28.57 0.74 -24.92
N PRO A 73 -28.84 0.18 -23.72
CA PRO A 73 -29.63 -1.04 -23.56
C PRO A 73 -30.90 -1.00 -24.40
N HIS A 74 -31.16 -2.03 -25.22
CA HIS A 74 -32.35 -2.07 -26.08
C HIS A 74 -33.65 -2.01 -25.28
N SER A 75 -33.60 -2.44 -24.00
CA SER A 75 -34.67 -2.27 -23.01
C SER A 75 -35.15 -0.82 -22.84
N MET A 76 -34.36 0.20 -23.19
CA MET A 76 -34.77 1.61 -23.09
C MET A 76 -35.51 2.14 -24.33
N PHE A 77 -35.52 1.41 -25.45
CA PHE A 77 -36.13 1.87 -26.70
C PHE A 77 -37.42 1.13 -27.08
N GLU A 78 -37.64 -0.07 -26.54
CA GLU A 78 -38.90 -0.78 -26.74
C GLU A 78 -39.92 -0.38 -25.68
N PRO A 79 -41.22 -0.28 -26.03
CA PRO A 79 -42.27 -0.17 -25.03
C PRO A 79 -42.19 -1.38 -24.10
N PRO A 80 -42.52 -1.22 -22.81
CA PRO A 80 -42.59 -2.34 -21.88
C PRO A 80 -43.51 -3.45 -22.43
N PRO A 81 -43.20 -4.73 -22.15
CA PRO A 81 -44.03 -5.85 -22.59
C PRO A 81 -45.44 -5.73 -22.03
N LEU A 82 -46.41 -6.38 -22.65
CA LEU A 82 -47.76 -6.53 -22.09
C LEU A 82 -47.74 -7.47 -20.87
N PRO A 83 -48.74 -7.40 -19.97
CA PRO A 83 -48.93 -8.44 -18.98
C PRO A 83 -49.18 -9.79 -19.67
N ASN A 84 -48.86 -10.89 -18.99
CA ASN A 84 -49.19 -12.22 -19.48
C ASN A 84 -50.73 -12.34 -19.64
N GLU A 85 -51.17 -12.90 -20.77
CA GLU A 85 -52.58 -13.17 -21.02
C GLU A 85 -52.94 -14.55 -20.47
N TYR A 86 -54.12 -14.65 -19.87
CA TYR A 86 -54.62 -15.89 -19.31
C TYR A 86 -55.97 -16.25 -19.92
N PHE A 87 -56.03 -17.40 -20.57
CA PHE A 87 -57.25 -17.95 -21.14
C PHE A 87 -57.61 -19.26 -20.46
N PHE A 88 -58.89 -19.44 -20.17
CA PHE A 88 -59.40 -20.64 -19.53
C PHE A 88 -60.40 -21.29 -20.48
N ARG A 89 -60.18 -22.55 -20.85
CA ARG A 89 -61.11 -23.31 -21.70
C ARG A 89 -61.64 -24.56 -21.01
N ASP A 90 -62.84 -24.95 -21.38
CA ASP A 90 -63.46 -26.19 -20.93
C ASP A 90 -63.00 -27.41 -21.75
N THR A 91 -63.52 -28.59 -21.42
CA THR A 91 -63.20 -29.84 -22.13
C THR A 91 -63.72 -29.91 -23.56
N THR A 92 -64.59 -28.98 -23.99
CA THR A 92 -65.05 -28.88 -25.39
C THR A 92 -64.11 -28.04 -26.24
N GLY A 93 -63.19 -27.30 -25.61
CA GLY A 93 -62.26 -26.39 -26.26
C GLY A 93 -62.74 -24.94 -26.28
N GLN A 94 -63.93 -24.64 -25.75
CA GLN A 94 -64.48 -23.30 -25.66
C GLN A 94 -63.77 -22.51 -24.55
N ILE A 95 -63.33 -21.30 -24.86
CA ILE A 95 -62.76 -20.35 -23.90
C ILE A 95 -63.91 -19.76 -23.09
N ILE A 96 -63.86 -19.97 -21.77
CA ILE A 96 -64.90 -19.60 -20.80
C ILE A 96 -64.52 -18.40 -19.93
N LYS A 97 -63.22 -18.08 -19.78
CA LYS A 97 -62.73 -16.87 -19.11
C LYS A 97 -61.47 -16.35 -19.80
N VAL A 98 -61.29 -15.03 -19.75
CA VAL A 98 -60.17 -14.30 -20.35
C VAL A 98 -59.74 -13.23 -19.36
N PHE A 99 -58.43 -13.13 -19.13
CA PHE A 99 -57.83 -12.05 -18.36
C PHE A 99 -56.63 -11.46 -19.10
N ASN A 100 -56.36 -10.18 -18.84
CA ASN A 100 -55.25 -9.41 -19.41
C ASN A 100 -55.23 -9.33 -20.95
N SER A 101 -56.37 -9.55 -21.62
CA SER A 101 -56.48 -9.41 -23.08
C SER A 101 -57.34 -8.22 -23.48
N PHE A 102 -56.98 -7.55 -24.57
CA PHE A 102 -57.78 -6.50 -25.21
C PHE A 102 -58.86 -7.07 -26.15
N ASN A 103 -58.78 -8.36 -26.46
CA ASN A 103 -59.69 -9.00 -27.40
C ASN A 103 -60.94 -9.51 -26.68
N SER A 104 -62.06 -9.46 -27.39
CA SER A 104 -63.32 -10.01 -26.89
C SER A 104 -63.25 -11.53 -26.75
N LEU A 105 -64.09 -12.07 -25.86
CA LEU A 105 -64.25 -13.52 -25.70
C LEU A 105 -64.63 -14.22 -27.02
N GLU A 106 -65.38 -13.54 -27.90
CA GLU A 106 -65.77 -14.04 -29.21
C GLU A 106 -64.57 -14.13 -30.16
N GLU A 107 -63.75 -13.08 -30.25
CA GLU A 107 -62.53 -13.07 -31.07
C GLU A 107 -61.54 -14.15 -30.62
N ILE A 108 -61.37 -14.32 -29.30
CA ILE A 108 -60.51 -15.35 -28.73
C ILE A 108 -61.05 -16.75 -29.04
N ASN A 109 -62.35 -16.99 -28.87
CA ASN A 109 -62.94 -18.30 -29.23
C ASN A 109 -62.78 -18.63 -30.72
N ASN A 110 -62.99 -17.65 -31.61
CA ASN A 110 -62.76 -17.81 -33.04
C ASN A 110 -61.29 -18.16 -33.36
N HIS A 111 -60.35 -17.63 -32.57
CA HIS A 111 -58.94 -17.93 -32.70
C HIS A 111 -58.59 -19.35 -32.20
N PHE A 112 -59.20 -19.80 -31.11
CA PHE A 112 -58.92 -21.10 -30.50
C PHE A 112 -59.68 -22.29 -31.10
N ILE A 113 -60.67 -22.06 -31.97
CA ILE A 113 -61.59 -23.08 -32.49
C ILE A 113 -60.91 -24.32 -33.12
N ASN A 114 -59.72 -24.15 -33.71
CA ASN A 114 -58.95 -25.22 -34.34
C ASN A 114 -57.74 -25.70 -33.50
N THR A 115 -57.59 -25.21 -32.26
CA THR A 115 -56.44 -25.55 -31.40
C THR A 115 -56.69 -26.87 -30.66
N PRO A 116 -55.87 -27.92 -30.88
CA PRO A 116 -56.05 -29.22 -30.23
C PRO A 116 -56.05 -29.13 -28.69
N LEU A 117 -56.81 -30.03 -28.04
CA LEU A 117 -56.88 -30.10 -26.57
C LEU A 117 -55.56 -30.58 -25.94
N ASP A 118 -54.80 -31.37 -26.68
CA ASP A 118 -53.51 -31.98 -26.32
C ASP A 118 -52.29 -31.21 -26.87
N ARG A 119 -52.50 -29.98 -27.35
CA ARG A 119 -51.40 -29.14 -27.86
C ARG A 119 -50.31 -28.97 -26.81
N SER A 120 -49.06 -29.23 -27.21
CA SER A 120 -47.89 -29.07 -26.35
C SER A 120 -47.47 -27.60 -26.23
N SER A 121 -46.90 -27.22 -25.09
CA SER A 121 -46.28 -25.90 -24.88
C SER A 121 -45.16 -25.62 -25.88
N SER A 122 -45.01 -24.35 -26.27
CA SER A 122 -44.00 -23.89 -27.23
C SER A 122 -42.62 -23.63 -26.59
N ASN A 123 -42.56 -23.55 -25.26
CA ASN A 123 -41.35 -23.32 -24.50
C ASN A 123 -40.48 -24.59 -24.39
N ALA A 124 -39.25 -24.54 -24.90
CA ALA A 124 -38.32 -25.68 -24.95
C ALA A 124 -37.99 -26.28 -23.56
N LEU A 125 -38.01 -25.49 -22.48
CA LEU A 125 -37.78 -26.01 -21.12
C LEU A 125 -38.93 -26.93 -20.67
N LEU A 126 -40.17 -26.62 -21.04
CA LEU A 126 -41.34 -27.48 -20.81
C LEU A 126 -41.34 -28.73 -21.72
N ILE A 127 -40.62 -28.69 -22.85
CA ILE A 127 -40.46 -29.80 -23.79
C ILE A 127 -39.36 -30.79 -23.34
N PHE A 128 -38.22 -30.29 -22.84
CA PHE A 128 -37.05 -31.12 -22.45
C PHE A 128 -37.09 -31.64 -21.01
N PHE A 129 -37.93 -31.04 -20.15
CA PHE A 129 -38.29 -31.60 -18.85
C PHE A 129 -39.73 -32.13 -18.88
N PRO A 130 -40.02 -33.29 -19.51
CA PRO A 130 -41.29 -33.97 -19.29
C PRO A 130 -41.46 -34.47 -17.83
N SER A 131 -40.49 -34.19 -16.95
CA SER A 131 -40.47 -34.53 -15.53
C SER A 131 -41.28 -33.61 -14.60
N HIS A 132 -42.17 -32.75 -15.10
CA HIS A 132 -43.26 -32.21 -14.26
C HIS A 132 -44.49 -33.16 -14.21
N LEU A 133 -44.41 -34.33 -14.84
CA LEU A 133 -45.22 -35.49 -14.46
C LEU A 133 -44.98 -35.82 -12.96
N ALA A 134 -45.99 -35.54 -12.14
CA ALA A 134 -46.39 -36.39 -11.01
C ALA A 134 -45.72 -36.24 -9.63
N LYS A 135 -45.17 -35.08 -9.22
CA LYS A 135 -44.87 -34.87 -7.77
C LYS A 135 -45.42 -33.63 -7.09
N ALA A 136 -45.79 -32.59 -7.83
CA ALA A 136 -46.48 -31.47 -7.20
C ALA A 136 -47.99 -31.73 -7.37
N LYS A 137 -48.62 -32.32 -6.35
CA LYS A 137 -50.08 -32.43 -6.31
C LYS A 137 -50.63 -31.01 -6.37
N MET A 138 -51.39 -30.70 -7.41
CA MET A 138 -52.23 -29.52 -7.44
C MET A 138 -53.06 -29.51 -6.16
N THR A 139 -52.87 -28.48 -5.35
CA THR A 139 -53.46 -28.36 -4.02
C THR A 139 -54.39 -27.15 -4.08
N GLU A 140 -55.67 -27.38 -3.78
CA GLU A 140 -56.68 -26.32 -3.63
C GLU A 140 -56.82 -25.36 -4.83
N GLY A 141 -56.66 -25.85 -6.07
CA GLY A 141 -56.86 -24.99 -7.25
C GLY A 141 -55.62 -24.20 -7.71
N LEU A 142 -54.44 -24.46 -7.15
CA LEU A 142 -53.19 -23.74 -7.49
C LEU A 142 -52.15 -24.65 -8.14
N TRP A 143 -51.59 -24.19 -9.26
CA TRP A 143 -50.37 -24.77 -9.82
C TRP A 143 -49.15 -24.30 -9.02
N PRO A 144 -48.28 -25.21 -8.56
CA PRO A 144 -47.17 -24.88 -7.67
C PRO A 144 -46.03 -24.10 -8.34
N TYR A 145 -46.11 -23.84 -9.64
CA TYR A 145 -45.07 -23.16 -10.41
C TYR A 145 -45.69 -22.12 -11.34
N SER A 146 -45.49 -20.84 -11.03
CA SER A 146 -45.47 -19.74 -12.00
C SER A 146 -44.06 -19.73 -12.59
N HIS A 147 -43.92 -19.82 -13.92
CA HIS A 147 -42.62 -20.03 -14.57
C HIS A 147 -41.70 -18.79 -14.48
N SER A 148 -42.23 -17.62 -14.16
CA SER A 148 -41.43 -16.39 -14.05
C SER A 148 -40.84 -16.20 -12.64
N GLN A 149 -39.51 -16.05 -12.57
CA GLN A 149 -38.82 -15.68 -11.33
C GLN A 149 -39.22 -14.27 -10.83
N HIS A 150 -39.80 -13.46 -11.71
CA HIS A 150 -40.16 -12.07 -11.44
C HIS A 150 -41.57 -11.87 -10.85
N ASN A 151 -42.45 -12.90 -10.87
CA ASN A 151 -43.84 -12.84 -10.37
C ASN A 151 -44.29 -14.16 -9.69
N SER A 152 -43.52 -14.67 -8.74
CA SER A 152 -43.87 -15.87 -7.99
C SER A 152 -44.89 -15.56 -6.87
N PHE A 153 -46.18 -15.49 -7.20
CA PHE A 153 -47.28 -15.31 -6.24
C PHE A 153 -47.76 -16.64 -5.64
N ASN A 154 -46.87 -17.57 -5.27
CA ASN A 154 -47.24 -18.89 -4.71
C ASN A 154 -48.34 -19.66 -5.48
N GLY A 155 -48.33 -19.58 -6.81
CA GLY A 155 -49.31 -20.27 -7.68
C GLY A 155 -50.55 -19.46 -8.05
N TYR A 156 -50.68 -18.24 -7.56
CA TYR A 156 -51.65 -17.25 -8.04
C TYR A 156 -51.09 -16.47 -9.23
N TYR A 157 -51.98 -15.85 -10.01
CA TYR A 157 -51.64 -15.11 -11.24
C TYR A 157 -52.19 -13.69 -11.17
N LYS A 158 -51.36 -12.71 -11.50
CA LYS A 158 -51.73 -11.29 -11.41
C LYS A 158 -52.51 -10.84 -12.64
N VAL A 159 -53.67 -10.25 -12.40
CA VAL A 159 -54.58 -9.75 -13.45
C VAL A 159 -54.85 -8.27 -13.30
N TYR A 160 -55.18 -7.61 -14.41
CA TYR A 160 -55.37 -6.17 -14.53
C TYR A 160 -56.72 -5.85 -15.18
N ASP A 161 -57.31 -4.72 -14.78
CA ASP A 161 -58.47 -4.15 -15.48
C ASP A 161 -58.03 -3.32 -16.69
N LEU A 162 -57.89 -4.00 -17.83
CA LEU A 162 -57.51 -3.38 -19.11
C LEU A 162 -58.67 -2.66 -19.83
N GLN A 163 -59.90 -2.73 -19.31
CA GLN A 163 -61.10 -2.21 -19.98
C GLN A 163 -61.56 -0.86 -19.43
N SER A 164 -60.86 -0.31 -18.43
CA SER A 164 -61.17 1.01 -17.88
C SER A 164 -61.02 2.12 -18.95
N ASP A 165 -62.05 2.96 -19.09
CA ASP A 165 -62.22 4.03 -20.11
C ASP A 165 -61.14 5.14 -20.10
N ASP A 166 -60.10 5.02 -19.27
CA ASP A 166 -59.06 6.03 -19.12
C ASP A 166 -58.00 5.89 -20.22
N THR A 167 -58.36 6.31 -21.43
CA THR A 167 -57.48 6.32 -22.62
C THR A 167 -56.19 7.15 -22.45
N ALA A 168 -56.02 7.86 -21.33
CA ALA A 168 -54.77 8.52 -20.93
C ALA A 168 -53.77 7.58 -20.20
N ALA A 169 -54.21 6.38 -19.78
CA ALA A 169 -53.47 5.45 -18.92
C ALA A 169 -52.29 4.73 -19.59
N PHE A 170 -52.20 4.73 -20.93
CA PHE A 170 -51.04 4.22 -21.67
C PHE A 170 -49.87 5.21 -21.78
N LYS A 171 -49.73 6.14 -20.81
CA LYS A 171 -48.48 6.88 -20.62
C LYS A 171 -47.52 6.02 -19.80
N MET A 172 -46.84 5.09 -20.45
CA MET A 172 -45.69 4.41 -19.85
C MET A 172 -44.54 5.41 -19.78
N GLU A 173 -44.31 6.02 -18.61
CA GLU A 173 -43.12 6.84 -18.43
C GLU A 173 -41.87 5.96 -18.33
N PRO A 174 -40.75 6.35 -18.96
CA PRO A 174 -39.52 5.59 -18.95
C PRO A 174 -38.80 5.79 -17.61
N LEU A 175 -39.08 4.96 -16.62
CA LEU A 175 -38.27 4.84 -15.40
C LEU A 175 -38.03 3.36 -15.07
N GLY A 176 -36.76 3.05 -14.79
CA GLY A 176 -36.14 1.72 -14.79
C GLY A 176 -36.91 0.55 -14.13
N PHE A 177 -36.77 -0.62 -14.76
CA PHE A 177 -36.93 -1.98 -14.22
C PHE A 177 -38.21 -2.38 -13.44
N ASN A 178 -39.18 -1.49 -13.22
CA ASN A 178 -40.45 -1.78 -12.54
C ASN A 178 -41.62 -1.02 -13.20
N GLY A 179 -41.91 -1.31 -14.47
CA GLY A 179 -43.07 -0.75 -15.16
C GLY A 179 -44.34 -1.09 -14.38
N THR A 180 -44.97 -0.07 -13.78
CA THR A 180 -46.25 -0.22 -13.10
C THR A 180 -47.33 0.10 -14.11
N TYR A 181 -48.14 -0.89 -14.45
CA TYR A 181 -49.40 -0.63 -15.12
C TYR A 181 -50.25 0.26 -14.19
N SER A 182 -50.78 1.36 -14.71
CA SER A 182 -51.70 2.25 -13.98
C SER A 182 -53.08 1.63 -13.74
N PHE A 183 -53.32 0.42 -14.26
CA PHE A 183 -54.55 -0.34 -14.08
C PHE A 183 -54.64 -0.92 -12.68
N LYS A 184 -55.87 -0.96 -12.15
CA LYS A 184 -56.16 -1.74 -10.96
C LYS A 184 -55.84 -3.21 -11.22
N CYS A 185 -55.34 -3.89 -10.19
CA CYS A 185 -54.93 -5.29 -10.28
C CYS A 185 -55.56 -6.15 -9.18
N GLY A 186 -55.61 -7.45 -9.45
CA GLY A 186 -56.04 -8.50 -8.53
C GLY A 186 -55.24 -9.78 -8.77
N LEU A 187 -55.62 -10.85 -8.08
CA LEU A 187 -55.02 -12.17 -8.24
C LEU A 187 -56.10 -13.21 -8.55
N ILE A 188 -55.82 -14.09 -9.49
CA ILE A 188 -56.64 -15.28 -9.79
C ILE A 188 -55.88 -16.56 -9.43
N ASP A 189 -56.59 -17.65 -9.21
CA ASP A 189 -56.00 -18.99 -9.12
C ASP A 189 -55.91 -19.67 -10.50
N SER A 190 -55.54 -20.95 -10.53
CA SER A 190 -55.39 -21.73 -11.76
C SER A 190 -56.70 -22.17 -12.42
N LEU A 191 -57.84 -21.89 -11.80
CA LEU A 191 -59.19 -22.07 -12.36
C LEU A 191 -59.74 -20.73 -12.90
N GLY A 192 -58.99 -19.65 -12.75
CA GLY A 192 -59.39 -18.30 -13.12
C GLY A 192 -60.47 -17.76 -12.18
N ASP A 193 -60.54 -18.26 -10.95
CA ASP A 193 -61.39 -17.67 -9.92
C ASP A 193 -60.64 -16.51 -9.26
N ILE A 194 -61.34 -15.40 -9.01
CA ILE A 194 -60.76 -14.17 -8.44
C ILE A 194 -60.56 -14.38 -6.93
N GLN A 195 -59.30 -14.39 -6.52
CA GLN A 195 -58.87 -14.60 -5.14
C GLN A 195 -58.56 -13.28 -4.44
N PHE A 196 -58.07 -12.31 -5.20
CA PHE A 196 -57.99 -10.90 -4.77
C PHE A 196 -58.72 -10.05 -5.81
N PRO A 197 -59.72 -9.23 -5.40
CA PRO A 197 -60.49 -8.40 -6.33
C PRO A 197 -59.60 -7.44 -7.11
N VAL A 198 -59.99 -7.12 -8.35
CA VAL A 198 -59.26 -6.21 -9.25
C VAL A 198 -59.51 -4.74 -8.87
N GLU A 199 -59.09 -4.36 -7.67
CA GLU A 199 -59.31 -3.02 -7.08
C GLU A 199 -58.05 -2.42 -6.44
N TYR A 200 -56.96 -3.19 -6.35
CA TYR A 200 -55.70 -2.74 -5.78
C TYR A 200 -54.93 -1.91 -6.80
N ASP A 201 -54.26 -0.86 -6.37
CA ASP A 201 -53.31 -0.13 -7.22
C ASP A 201 -52.13 -1.03 -7.60
N ASN A 202 -51.71 -1.90 -6.65
CA ASN A 202 -50.63 -2.85 -6.88
C ASN A 202 -50.62 -4.00 -5.87
N ILE A 203 -50.09 -5.14 -6.29
CA ILE A 203 -49.83 -6.32 -5.46
C ILE A 203 -48.46 -6.86 -5.85
N PHE A 204 -47.57 -7.03 -4.86
CA PHE A 204 -46.22 -7.59 -5.03
C PHE A 204 -46.01 -8.78 -4.09
N PRO A 205 -45.24 -9.79 -4.53
CA PRO A 205 -44.81 -10.87 -3.63
C PRO A 205 -43.85 -10.32 -2.58
N LEU A 206 -44.03 -10.73 -1.33
CA LEU A 206 -43.22 -10.33 -0.18
C LEU A 206 -42.96 -11.54 0.73
N GLY A 207 -42.01 -12.39 0.34
CA GLY A 207 -41.79 -13.69 0.98
C GLY A 207 -43.03 -14.57 0.86
N ASP A 208 -43.55 -15.06 1.99
CA ASP A 208 -44.78 -15.86 2.05
C ASP A 208 -46.07 -15.01 1.97
N ASN A 209 -45.95 -13.68 1.89
CA ASN A 209 -47.06 -12.73 1.95
C ASN A 209 -47.06 -11.80 0.73
N LEU A 210 -47.97 -10.83 0.76
CA LEU A 210 -48.21 -9.85 -0.29
C LEU A 210 -48.04 -8.44 0.26
N LEU A 211 -47.25 -7.63 -0.44
CA LEU A 211 -47.25 -6.18 -0.28
C LEU A 211 -48.32 -5.60 -1.20
N VAL A 212 -49.30 -4.91 -0.63
CA VAL A 212 -50.43 -4.36 -1.37
C VAL A 212 -50.45 -2.84 -1.29
N THR A 213 -50.89 -2.21 -2.37
CA THR A 213 -51.24 -0.79 -2.39
C THR A 213 -52.68 -0.61 -2.87
N LYS A 214 -53.46 0.19 -2.14
CA LYS A 214 -54.87 0.51 -2.45
C LYS A 214 -55.17 1.96 -2.06
N ASP A 215 -55.75 2.70 -3.00
CA ASP A 215 -56.10 4.12 -2.86
C ASP A 215 -54.94 4.99 -2.36
N GLY A 216 -53.74 4.71 -2.87
CA GLY A 216 -52.50 5.41 -2.50
C GLY A 216 -51.98 5.08 -1.11
N LYS A 217 -52.52 4.07 -0.43
CA LYS A 217 -52.01 3.55 0.85
C LYS A 217 -51.39 2.17 0.67
N CYS A 218 -50.45 1.80 1.53
CA CYS A 218 -49.79 0.49 1.49
C CYS A 218 -49.96 -0.31 2.78
N GLY A 219 -49.82 -1.63 2.65
CA GLY A 219 -49.88 -2.60 3.75
C GLY A 219 -49.38 -3.98 3.32
N VAL A 220 -49.44 -4.95 4.24
CA VAL A 220 -49.02 -6.34 4.02
C VAL A 220 -50.18 -7.26 4.38
N MET A 221 -50.49 -8.20 3.49
CA MET A 221 -51.53 -9.19 3.66
C MET A 221 -50.98 -10.59 3.38
N ASN A 222 -51.53 -11.62 4.00
CA ASN A 222 -51.30 -13.00 3.56
C ASN A 222 -52.24 -13.39 2.41
N TYR A 223 -52.06 -14.59 1.84
CA TYR A 223 -52.92 -15.10 0.76
C TYR A 223 -54.35 -15.43 1.19
N GLN A 224 -54.64 -15.46 2.50
CA GLN A 224 -55.98 -15.56 3.07
C GLN A 224 -56.65 -14.18 3.28
N GLN A 225 -56.03 -13.10 2.78
CA GLN A 225 -56.47 -11.70 2.90
C GLN A 225 -56.46 -11.16 4.34
N GLU A 226 -55.71 -11.79 5.26
CA GLU A 226 -55.52 -11.25 6.61
C GLU A 226 -54.46 -10.14 6.58
N GLU A 227 -54.79 -8.98 7.13
CA GLU A 227 -53.88 -7.83 7.20
C GLU A 227 -52.82 -8.00 8.30
N LEU A 228 -51.59 -8.37 7.91
CA LEU A 228 -50.42 -8.36 8.80
C LEU A 228 -49.97 -6.92 9.11
N ILE A 229 -50.04 -6.05 8.09
CA ILE A 229 -49.88 -4.60 8.21
C ILE A 229 -51.08 -3.97 7.51
N LYS A 230 -51.94 -3.29 8.28
CA LYS A 230 -53.13 -2.61 7.73
C LYS A 230 -52.79 -1.67 6.58
N VAL A 231 -53.65 -1.61 5.55
CA VAL A 231 -53.47 -0.74 4.38
C VAL A 231 -53.82 0.70 4.73
N LYS A 232 -52.90 1.38 5.44
CA LYS A 232 -53.10 2.74 5.95
C LYS A 232 -51.83 3.60 5.95
N TYR A 233 -50.71 3.05 5.50
CA TYR A 233 -49.41 3.74 5.48
C TYR A 233 -49.28 4.50 4.16
N ASP A 234 -48.61 5.64 4.19
CA ASP A 234 -48.53 6.56 3.05
C ASP A 234 -47.58 6.05 1.97
N SER A 235 -46.53 5.33 2.38
CA SER A 235 -45.56 4.72 1.47
C SER A 235 -44.76 3.62 2.18
N PHE A 236 -44.00 2.87 1.40
CA PHE A 236 -43.01 1.91 1.90
C PHE A 236 -41.67 2.12 1.20
N LYS A 237 -40.58 1.67 1.83
CA LYS A 237 -39.24 1.66 1.24
C LYS A 237 -38.50 0.37 1.60
N TRP A 238 -37.72 -0.13 0.65
CA TRP A 238 -36.79 -1.22 0.89
C TRP A 238 -35.54 -0.65 1.55
N GLU A 239 -35.25 -1.07 2.79
CA GLU A 239 -34.03 -0.67 3.49
C GLU A 239 -32.91 -1.69 3.30
N THR A 240 -33.28 -2.97 3.16
CA THR A 240 -32.40 -4.06 2.75
C THR A 240 -33.21 -5.08 1.93
N ALA A 241 -32.59 -6.17 1.48
CA ALA A 241 -33.30 -7.28 0.84
C ALA A 241 -34.27 -8.03 1.79
N ASP A 242 -34.12 -7.87 3.11
CA ASP A 242 -34.96 -8.52 4.13
C ASP A 242 -35.90 -7.54 4.86
N LEU A 243 -35.67 -6.24 4.71
CA LEU A 243 -36.29 -5.21 5.53
C LEU A 243 -37.07 -4.21 4.71
N VAL A 244 -38.39 -4.16 4.95
CA VAL A 244 -39.27 -3.15 4.37
C VAL A 244 -39.78 -2.22 5.45
N ALA A 245 -39.55 -0.93 5.28
CA ALA A 245 -40.04 0.11 6.17
C ALA A 245 -41.34 0.72 5.65
N PHE A 246 -42.30 0.92 6.54
CA PHE A 246 -43.59 1.56 6.26
C PHE A 246 -43.64 2.93 6.91
N ILE A 247 -44.00 3.92 6.09
CA ILE A 247 -43.94 5.33 6.43
C ILE A 247 -45.36 5.85 6.62
N LYS A 248 -45.55 6.58 7.72
CA LYS A 248 -46.80 7.27 8.03
C LYS A 248 -46.50 8.67 8.52
N ASP A 249 -47.18 9.66 7.97
CA ASP A 249 -47.02 11.08 8.33
C ASP A 249 -45.55 11.53 8.24
N GLY A 250 -44.82 11.01 7.24
CA GLY A 250 -43.39 11.29 7.00
C GLY A 250 -42.41 10.55 7.91
N LYS A 251 -42.88 9.67 8.80
CA LYS A 251 -42.06 8.94 9.77
C LYS A 251 -42.06 7.44 9.52
N VAL A 252 -40.92 6.81 9.77
CA VAL A 252 -40.79 5.35 9.80
C VAL A 252 -41.55 4.84 11.02
N SER A 253 -42.63 4.09 10.76
CA SER A 253 -43.56 3.62 11.80
C SER A 253 -43.48 2.12 12.03
N ARG A 254 -43.27 1.32 10.98
CA ARG A 254 -43.17 -0.14 11.09
C ARG A 254 -42.10 -0.69 10.17
N HIS A 255 -41.46 -1.77 10.60
CA HIS A 255 -40.64 -2.60 9.75
C HIS A 255 -41.28 -3.98 9.57
N TYR A 256 -41.13 -4.56 8.39
CA TYR A 256 -41.46 -5.94 8.10
C TYR A 256 -40.19 -6.70 7.75
N ARG A 257 -39.91 -7.79 8.50
CA ARG A 257 -38.80 -8.72 8.29
C ARG A 257 -39.28 -9.89 7.45
N ILE A 258 -38.78 -10.00 6.22
CA ILE A 258 -39.29 -10.97 5.24
C ILE A 258 -38.94 -12.41 5.65
N LYS A 259 -37.67 -12.67 5.98
CA LYS A 259 -37.17 -14.00 6.40
C LYS A 259 -37.79 -14.48 7.71
N GLU A 260 -38.14 -13.57 8.61
CA GLU A 260 -38.78 -13.89 9.89
C GLU A 260 -40.31 -13.95 9.79
N ASN A 261 -40.89 -13.49 8.66
CA ASN A 261 -42.33 -13.26 8.52
C ASN A 261 -42.91 -12.48 9.72
N LYS A 262 -42.26 -11.37 10.10
CA LYS A 262 -42.57 -10.67 11.35
C LYS A 262 -42.64 -9.16 11.17
N VAL A 263 -43.71 -8.58 11.73
CA VAL A 263 -43.88 -7.13 11.86
C VAL A 263 -43.19 -6.66 13.14
N ARG A 264 -42.34 -5.64 13.02
CA ARG A 264 -41.71 -4.94 14.14
C ARG A 264 -42.40 -3.59 14.32
N ALA A 265 -43.03 -3.42 15.48
CA ALA A 265 -43.65 -2.18 15.90
C ALA A 265 -42.76 -1.48 16.93
N PHE A 266 -42.49 -0.21 16.69
CA PHE A 266 -41.60 0.61 17.51
C PHE A 266 -42.07 2.07 17.47
N LYS A 267 -41.42 2.91 18.28
CA LYS A 267 -41.64 4.35 18.32
C LYS A 267 -41.34 4.98 16.95
N GLU A 268 -42.12 5.96 16.52
CA GLU A 268 -41.95 6.52 15.18
C GLU A 268 -40.75 7.47 15.11
N TYR A 269 -39.92 7.30 14.09
CA TYR A 269 -38.71 8.09 13.85
C TYR A 269 -38.78 8.77 12.48
N ASP A 270 -38.13 9.91 12.32
CA ASP A 270 -37.98 10.55 11.01
C ASP A 270 -37.15 9.64 10.08
N GLU A 271 -36.14 8.98 10.64
CA GLU A 271 -35.25 8.08 9.90
C GLU A 271 -34.61 7.04 10.85
N ILE A 272 -34.38 5.84 10.34
CA ILE A 272 -33.46 4.86 10.93
C ILE A 272 -32.21 4.82 10.06
N ILE A 273 -31.07 5.17 10.63
CA ILE A 273 -29.79 5.34 9.94
C ILE A 273 -29.00 4.04 10.05
N ASN A 274 -28.58 3.48 8.91
CA ASN A 274 -27.95 2.17 8.81
C ASN A 274 -28.79 1.02 9.42
N PRO A 275 -30.03 0.81 8.94
CA PRO A 275 -30.96 -0.20 9.46
C PRO A 275 -30.45 -1.65 9.27
N GLN A 276 -29.50 -1.89 8.37
CA GLN A 276 -28.81 -3.17 8.18
C GLN A 276 -28.04 -3.64 9.42
N TYR A 277 -27.73 -2.76 10.37
CA TYR A 277 -27.11 -3.17 11.64
C TYR A 277 -28.07 -3.94 12.54
N LEU A 278 -29.37 -3.65 12.46
CA LEU A 278 -30.41 -4.35 13.20
C LEU A 278 -30.50 -5.83 12.78
N GLU A 279 -30.19 -6.16 11.52
CA GLU A 279 -30.14 -7.55 11.02
C GLU A 279 -29.01 -8.36 11.64
N ASN A 280 -27.93 -7.69 12.01
CA ASN A 280 -26.73 -8.31 12.52
C ASN A 280 -26.68 -8.33 14.05
N GLY A 281 -27.82 -8.06 14.72
CA GLY A 281 -27.90 -7.99 16.18
C GLY A 281 -27.15 -6.79 16.78
N LYS A 282 -26.94 -5.71 16.00
CA LYS A 282 -26.17 -4.53 16.41
C LYS A 282 -27.08 -3.31 16.61
N THR A 283 -26.54 -2.34 17.35
CA THR A 283 -27.12 -1.02 17.55
C THR A 283 -27.20 -0.23 16.24
N SER A 284 -28.29 0.50 16.04
CA SER A 284 -28.51 1.41 14.92
C SER A 284 -28.86 2.81 15.43
N SER A 285 -28.58 3.84 14.65
CA SER A 285 -28.92 5.23 15.01
C SER A 285 -30.31 5.59 14.49
N VAL A 286 -31.04 6.39 15.26
CA VAL A 286 -32.37 6.87 14.88
C VAL A 286 -32.41 8.39 14.93
N LYS A 287 -33.18 9.01 14.03
CA LYS A 287 -33.36 10.45 13.98
C LYS A 287 -34.80 10.82 14.34
N LEU A 288 -34.96 11.78 15.26
CA LEU A 288 -36.25 12.32 15.65
C LEU A 288 -36.12 13.81 15.98
N ASN A 289 -36.93 14.65 15.34
CA ASN A 289 -36.94 16.10 15.50
C ASN A 289 -35.55 16.75 15.32
N GLY A 290 -34.76 16.21 14.39
CA GLY A 290 -33.39 16.67 14.12
C GLY A 290 -32.31 16.15 15.07
N LEU A 291 -32.68 15.41 16.11
CA LEU A 291 -31.74 14.80 17.06
C LEU A 291 -31.51 13.32 16.76
N ILE A 292 -30.37 12.81 17.18
CA ILE A 292 -29.92 11.43 17.01
C ILE A 292 -29.99 10.69 18.35
N GLY A 293 -30.57 9.50 18.31
CA GLY A 293 -30.60 8.50 19.39
C GLY A 293 -30.12 7.14 18.87
N PHE A 294 -30.23 6.11 19.70
CA PHE A 294 -29.75 4.76 19.38
C PHE A 294 -30.73 3.70 19.85
N ILE A 295 -30.95 2.69 19.01
CA ILE A 295 -31.81 1.54 19.27
C ILE A 295 -31.04 0.22 19.13
N ASP A 296 -31.45 -0.80 19.88
CA ASP A 296 -30.93 -2.16 19.71
C ASP A 296 -31.61 -2.91 18.54
N SER A 297 -31.19 -4.14 18.27
CA SER A 297 -31.75 -4.97 17.19
C SER A 297 -33.21 -5.38 17.40
N GLU A 298 -33.72 -5.28 18.63
CA GLU A 298 -35.12 -5.49 18.98
C GLU A 298 -35.93 -4.17 18.96
N TYR A 299 -35.32 -3.08 18.50
CA TYR A 299 -35.90 -1.73 18.39
C TYR A 299 -36.19 -1.06 19.74
N ASN A 300 -35.55 -1.51 20.83
CA ASN A 300 -35.62 -0.81 22.11
C ASN A 300 -34.69 0.41 22.09
N GLU A 301 -35.16 1.55 22.61
CA GLU A 301 -34.33 2.74 22.78
C GLU A 301 -33.25 2.47 23.83
N ILE A 302 -31.97 2.51 23.41
CA ILE A 302 -30.82 2.49 24.32
C ILE A 302 -30.56 3.91 24.81
N VAL A 303 -30.60 4.86 23.89
CA VAL A 303 -30.41 6.28 24.16
C VAL A 303 -31.45 7.06 23.37
N GLU A 304 -32.31 7.79 24.07
CA GLU A 304 -33.30 8.65 23.42
C GLU A 304 -32.62 9.73 22.57
N PRO A 305 -33.25 10.16 21.45
CA PRO A 305 -32.74 11.21 20.59
C PRO A 305 -32.37 12.49 21.36
N GLN A 306 -31.07 12.75 21.47
CA GLN A 306 -30.53 13.87 22.25
C GLN A 306 -29.23 14.46 21.69
N TYR A 307 -28.62 13.79 20.72
CA TYR A 307 -27.40 14.26 20.09
C TYR A 307 -27.72 15.05 18.82
N GLU A 308 -27.09 16.20 18.63
CA GLU A 308 -27.19 16.99 17.40
C GLU A 308 -26.50 16.28 16.23
N MET A 309 -25.47 15.50 16.53
CA MET A 309 -24.68 14.76 15.54
C MET A 309 -24.04 13.51 16.15
N CYS A 310 -23.91 12.46 15.34
CA CYS A 310 -23.07 11.30 15.62
C CYS A 310 -22.21 11.04 14.39
N LEU A 311 -20.90 11.28 14.51
CA LEU A 311 -19.97 11.14 13.40
C LEU A 311 -19.55 9.66 13.28
N TYR A 312 -20.00 9.03 12.19
CA TYR A 312 -19.57 7.70 11.73
C TYR A 312 -19.74 6.56 12.75
N PHE A 313 -20.99 6.13 12.96
CA PHE A 313 -21.31 4.94 13.76
C PHE A 313 -20.93 3.65 12.98
N GLY A 314 -19.65 3.25 13.05
CA GLY A 314 -19.04 2.21 12.20
C GLY A 314 -17.71 1.64 12.72
N SER A 315 -16.72 1.37 11.87
CA SER A 315 -15.42 0.83 12.34
C SER A 315 -14.43 1.95 12.64
N THR A 316 -14.18 2.21 13.92
CA THR A 316 -13.02 2.99 14.40
C THR A 316 -12.04 2.05 15.11
N TYR A 317 -10.76 2.43 15.25
CA TYR A 317 -9.74 1.56 15.87
C TYR A 317 -10.12 1.05 17.27
N LEU A 318 -10.91 1.82 18.02
CA LEU A 318 -11.38 1.47 19.37
C LEU A 318 -12.90 1.23 19.46
N ASN A 319 -13.64 1.35 18.36
CA ASN A 319 -15.11 1.39 18.35
C ASN A 319 -15.71 2.46 19.28
N TYR A 320 -15.03 3.61 19.38
CA TYR A 320 -15.55 4.82 20.00
C TYR A 320 -16.02 5.78 18.91
N TYR A 321 -17.14 6.45 19.16
CA TYR A 321 -17.83 7.32 18.21
C TYR A 321 -18.03 8.69 18.82
N ARG A 322 -17.78 9.72 18.00
CA ARG A 322 -17.97 11.11 18.41
C ARG A 322 -19.44 11.48 18.33
N VAL A 323 -19.94 12.05 19.41
CA VAL A 323 -21.29 12.59 19.51
C VAL A 323 -21.24 14.06 19.89
N VAL A 324 -22.23 14.83 19.43
CA VAL A 324 -22.36 16.26 19.74
C VAL A 324 -23.64 16.50 20.51
N LYS A 325 -23.53 17.19 21.65
CA LYS A 325 -24.66 17.62 22.48
C LYS A 325 -24.40 19.05 22.97
N ASN A 326 -25.35 19.96 22.76
CA ASN A 326 -25.21 21.38 23.09
C ASN A 326 -23.96 22.02 22.44
N GLY A 327 -23.65 21.67 21.20
CA GLY A 327 -22.46 22.15 20.48
C GLY A 327 -21.11 21.65 21.01
N LYS A 328 -21.09 20.68 21.92
CA LYS A 328 -19.85 20.09 22.48
C LYS A 328 -19.71 18.63 22.07
N PHE A 329 -18.47 18.21 21.80
CA PHE A 329 -18.10 16.84 21.46
C PHE A 329 -17.89 15.98 22.70
N GLY A 330 -18.35 14.73 22.61
CA GLY A 330 -18.10 13.63 23.56
C GLY A 330 -17.93 12.32 22.81
N TYR A 331 -17.80 11.21 23.55
CA TYR A 331 -17.57 9.89 22.97
C TYR A 331 -18.49 8.84 23.58
N ILE A 332 -19.03 7.97 22.73
CA ILE A 332 -19.79 6.77 23.10
C ILE A 332 -19.13 5.51 22.52
N ASP A 333 -19.43 4.33 23.07
CA ASP A 333 -19.05 3.04 22.49
C ASP A 333 -20.09 2.53 21.47
N ALA A 334 -19.84 1.34 20.91
CA ALA A 334 -20.72 0.67 19.94
C ALA A 334 -22.09 0.26 20.48
N ASN A 335 -22.25 0.25 21.79
CA ASN A 335 -23.52 0.00 22.47
C ASN A 335 -24.18 1.32 22.91
N ALA A 336 -23.72 2.46 22.36
CA ALA A 336 -24.17 3.80 22.71
C ALA A 336 -23.97 4.17 24.19
N LYS A 337 -23.07 3.49 24.90
CA LYS A 337 -22.70 3.86 26.27
C LYS A 337 -21.74 5.04 26.25
N GLU A 338 -21.99 6.05 27.08
CA GLU A 338 -21.07 7.17 27.25
C GLU A 338 -19.70 6.71 27.77
N ILE A 339 -18.64 7.11 27.06
CA ILE A 339 -17.24 6.90 27.41
C ILE A 339 -16.65 8.21 27.94
N LEU A 340 -16.92 9.32 27.24
CA LEU A 340 -16.53 10.66 27.67
C LEU A 340 -17.69 11.63 27.43
N PRO A 341 -17.96 12.54 28.38
CA PRO A 341 -19.08 13.47 28.28
C PRO A 341 -18.85 14.49 27.15
N CYS A 342 -19.95 15.08 26.66
CA CYS A 342 -19.91 16.17 25.68
C CYS A 342 -19.41 17.49 26.30
N ILE A 343 -18.10 17.66 26.42
CA ILE A 343 -17.46 18.84 27.02
C ILE A 343 -16.47 19.53 26.09
N PHE A 344 -15.99 18.85 25.04
CA PHE A 344 -14.93 19.35 24.16
C PHE A 344 -15.49 20.32 23.12
N ASP A 345 -14.77 21.40 22.83
CA ASP A 345 -15.08 22.34 21.75
C ASP A 345 -14.92 21.70 20.36
N ASP A 346 -13.92 20.82 20.22
CA ASP A 346 -13.63 20.03 19.03
C ASP A 346 -12.97 18.70 19.42
N ALA A 347 -13.13 17.67 18.60
CA ALA A 347 -12.64 16.32 18.89
C ALA A 347 -12.39 15.50 17.61
N GLU A 348 -11.21 14.90 17.51
CA GLU A 348 -10.83 13.92 16.49
C GLU A 348 -11.13 12.48 16.92
N ASP A 349 -11.11 11.53 15.98
CA ASP A 349 -11.24 10.10 16.32
C ASP A 349 -10.00 9.58 17.06
N PHE A 350 -10.20 8.57 17.91
CA PHE A 350 -9.09 7.87 18.55
C PHE A 350 -8.24 7.13 17.49
N ASN A 351 -6.93 7.38 17.51
CA ASN A 351 -5.97 6.70 16.67
C ASN A 351 -5.64 5.29 17.19
N LYS A 352 -4.84 4.54 16.43
CA LYS A 352 -4.39 3.17 16.78
C LYS A 352 -3.63 3.06 18.12
N ASP A 353 -3.07 4.16 18.59
CA ASP A 353 -2.25 4.23 19.81
C ASP A 353 -3.11 4.62 21.04
N GLY A 354 -4.43 4.79 20.85
CA GLY A 354 -5.35 5.08 21.93
C GLY A 354 -5.48 6.55 22.28
N LEU A 355 -5.06 7.46 21.38
CA LEU A 355 -5.06 8.90 21.59
C LEU A 355 -6.04 9.61 20.65
N ALA A 356 -6.77 10.59 21.18
CA ALA A 356 -7.58 11.51 20.38
C ALA A 356 -7.15 12.95 20.64
N ARG A 357 -7.11 13.77 19.59
CA ARG A 357 -6.87 15.21 19.70
C ARG A 357 -8.19 15.90 20.01
N VAL A 358 -8.21 16.74 21.04
CA VAL A 358 -9.39 17.48 21.49
C VAL A 358 -9.06 18.94 21.72
N GLN A 359 -10.08 19.78 21.68
CA GLN A 359 -10.04 21.17 22.10
C GLN A 359 -10.94 21.36 23.32
N LEU A 360 -10.45 22.01 24.37
CA LEU A 360 -11.23 22.38 25.55
C LEU A 360 -10.81 23.78 26.01
N ASP A 361 -11.79 24.68 26.14
CA ASP A 361 -11.60 26.08 26.51
C ASP A 361 -10.58 26.81 25.63
N GLY A 362 -10.58 26.46 24.33
CA GLY A 362 -9.66 27.03 23.33
C GLY A 362 -8.27 26.37 23.27
N GLU A 363 -7.91 25.52 24.23
CA GLU A 363 -6.64 24.80 24.24
C GLU A 363 -6.75 23.45 23.52
N VAL A 364 -5.77 23.15 22.67
CA VAL A 364 -5.72 21.88 21.91
C VAL A 364 -4.68 20.94 22.51
N PHE A 365 -5.09 19.73 22.90
CA PHE A 365 -4.24 18.69 23.45
C PHE A 365 -4.74 17.30 23.06
N CYS A 366 -3.97 16.25 23.36
CA CYS A 366 -4.41 14.88 23.16
C CYS A 366 -4.95 14.30 24.46
N ILE A 367 -5.89 13.37 24.39
CA ILE A 367 -6.41 12.61 25.52
C ILE A 367 -6.24 11.11 25.28
N ASP A 368 -6.04 10.35 26.35
CA ASP A 368 -6.18 8.91 26.32
C ASP A 368 -7.67 8.47 26.34
N LYS A 369 -7.91 7.16 26.26
CA LYS A 369 -9.25 6.56 26.31
C LYS A 369 -10.06 6.87 27.58
N ASN A 370 -9.40 7.34 28.64
CA ASN A 370 -10.04 7.72 29.91
C ASN A 370 -10.25 9.24 30.01
N GLY A 371 -9.88 10.01 28.98
CA GLY A 371 -9.94 11.48 28.99
C GLY A 371 -8.72 12.14 29.64
N SER A 372 -7.66 11.39 29.99
CA SER A 372 -6.47 11.96 30.62
C SER A 372 -5.62 12.69 29.59
N ARG A 373 -5.30 13.96 29.85
CA ARG A 373 -4.48 14.81 28.99
C ARG A 373 -3.08 14.22 28.74
N GLN A 374 -2.65 14.30 27.48
CA GLN A 374 -1.37 13.86 26.93
C GLN A 374 -0.76 14.99 26.10
N ASP A 375 0.51 15.32 26.33
CA ASP A 375 1.21 16.43 25.65
C ASP A 375 1.80 16.05 24.27
N THR A 376 1.54 14.84 23.78
CA THR A 376 2.14 14.27 22.55
C THR A 376 1.42 14.59 21.25
N CYS A 377 0.45 15.50 21.29
CA CYS A 377 -0.37 15.82 20.13
C CYS A 377 0.44 16.45 18.99
N GLY A 378 0.30 15.92 17.76
CA GLY A 378 0.94 16.47 16.55
C GLY A 378 2.41 16.11 16.37
N ILE A 379 2.93 15.15 17.14
CA ILE A 379 4.28 14.62 16.96
C ILE A 379 4.38 13.88 15.61
N ILE A 380 5.16 14.44 14.69
CA ILE A 380 5.58 13.73 13.48
C ILE A 380 6.80 12.89 13.84
N PRO A 381 6.76 11.55 13.69
CA PRO A 381 7.95 10.72 13.82
C PRO A 381 8.89 11.05 12.66
N THR A 382 10.04 11.67 12.93
CA THR A 382 10.97 12.08 11.87
C THR A 382 11.84 10.91 11.40
N TYR A 383 12.28 10.06 12.33
CA TYR A 383 13.02 8.82 12.06
C TYR A 383 12.99 7.89 13.30
N ARG A 384 12.83 6.58 13.11
CA ARG A 384 13.06 5.59 14.18
C ARG A 384 14.56 5.33 14.31
N HIS A 385 15.23 6.01 15.23
CA HIS A 385 16.44 5.43 15.80
C HIS A 385 16.03 4.19 16.63
N LYS A 386 16.83 3.13 16.66
CA LYS A 386 16.44 1.77 17.13
C LYS A 386 15.93 1.67 18.59
N GLN A 387 15.98 2.74 19.39
CA GLN A 387 15.50 2.76 20.78
C GLN A 387 14.30 3.68 21.00
N PHE A 388 14.42 5.00 20.74
CA PHE A 388 13.32 5.96 20.97
C PHE A 388 13.10 6.89 19.76
N PRO A 389 11.83 7.23 19.42
CA PRO A 389 11.52 8.15 18.33
C PRO A 389 11.96 9.59 18.61
N VAL A 390 12.62 10.20 17.63
CA VAL A 390 12.80 11.66 17.59
C VAL A 390 11.54 12.30 17.01
N VAL A 391 11.07 13.35 17.67
CA VAL A 391 9.79 14.02 17.41
C VAL A 391 10.02 15.47 17.05
N GLN A 392 9.15 16.05 16.22
CA GLN A 392 9.30 17.44 15.76
C GLN A 392 7.99 18.22 15.89
N ARG A 393 8.09 19.47 16.36
CA ARG A 393 7.03 20.49 16.37
C ARG A 393 7.67 21.86 16.15
N ASP A 394 7.09 22.69 15.28
CA ASP A 394 7.56 24.07 15.00
C ASP A 394 9.06 24.16 14.65
N GLN A 395 9.54 23.23 13.82
CA GLN A 395 10.95 23.10 13.43
C GLN A 395 11.93 22.82 14.58
N LYS A 396 11.43 22.53 15.78
CA LYS A 396 12.22 22.08 16.93
C LYS A 396 12.01 20.60 17.18
N TYR A 397 13.00 19.96 17.79
CA TYR A 397 13.07 18.52 17.98
C TYR A 397 13.11 18.17 19.46
N GLY A 398 12.49 17.04 19.80
CA GLY A 398 12.51 16.39 21.11
C GLY A 398 12.63 14.87 20.95
N LEU A 399 12.62 14.15 22.08
CA LEU A 399 12.65 12.69 22.13
C LEU A 399 11.48 12.22 22.98
N VAL A 400 10.71 11.26 22.47
CA VAL A 400 9.57 10.67 23.20
C VAL A 400 9.90 9.25 23.65
N GLY A 401 9.55 8.90 24.88
CA GLY A 401 9.62 7.55 25.41
C GLY A 401 8.57 6.62 24.79
N THR A 402 8.68 5.32 25.07
CA THR A 402 7.67 4.32 24.66
C THR A 402 6.37 4.45 25.44
N ASP A 403 6.40 5.13 26.58
CA ASP A 403 5.26 5.52 27.41
C ASP A 403 4.51 6.75 26.87
N GLY A 404 5.02 7.38 25.81
CA GLY A 404 4.47 8.61 25.27
C GLY A 404 4.87 9.85 26.05
N LEU A 405 5.83 9.80 26.98
CA LEU A 405 6.32 11.01 27.67
C LEU A 405 7.48 11.64 26.89
N LEU A 406 7.59 12.97 26.93
CA LEU A 406 8.76 13.66 26.39
C LEU A 406 9.96 13.45 27.33
N TYR A 407 10.91 12.63 26.91
CA TYR A 407 12.18 12.43 27.59
C TYR A 407 13.15 13.59 27.33
N ILE A 408 13.20 14.07 26.08
CA ILE A 408 13.91 15.30 25.72
C ILE A 408 12.87 16.31 25.22
N PRO A 409 12.77 17.50 25.83
CA PRO A 409 11.76 18.49 25.47
C PRO A 409 11.98 19.01 24.05
N ILE A 410 10.89 19.41 23.37
CA ILE A 410 10.92 19.93 21.98
C ILE A 410 11.44 21.37 21.96
N LEU A 411 12.76 21.54 22.13
CA LEU A 411 13.44 22.84 22.23
C LEU A 411 14.68 22.94 21.35
N TYR A 412 15.09 21.84 20.72
CA TYR A 412 16.40 21.71 20.05
C TYR A 412 16.29 21.87 18.54
N ASP A 413 17.35 22.35 17.89
CA ASP A 413 17.41 22.51 16.44
C ASP A 413 17.45 21.16 15.72
N TYR A 414 18.18 20.19 16.28
CA TYR A 414 18.25 18.80 15.80
C TYR A 414 18.62 17.85 16.95
N ILE A 415 18.22 16.59 16.83
CA ILE A 415 18.62 15.51 17.75
C ILE A 415 19.09 14.32 16.91
N TYR A 416 20.28 13.79 17.20
CA TYR A 416 20.82 12.59 16.54
C TYR A 416 21.11 11.50 17.56
N GLY A 417 20.61 10.29 17.29
CA GLY A 417 20.97 9.10 18.07
C GLY A 417 22.37 8.61 17.68
N MET A 418 23.19 8.29 18.68
CA MET A 418 24.50 7.68 18.46
C MET A 418 24.35 6.16 18.27
N VAL A 419 24.83 5.66 17.13
CA VAL A 419 24.66 4.25 16.72
C VAL A 419 25.26 3.27 17.75
N ASN A 420 24.47 2.29 18.18
CA ASN A 420 24.85 1.27 19.18
C ASN A 420 25.22 1.82 20.57
N THR A 421 24.67 2.97 20.96
CA THR A 421 24.85 3.54 22.31
C THR A 421 23.52 4.08 22.85
N PRO A 422 23.36 4.30 24.17
CA PRO A 422 22.18 4.95 24.73
C PRO A 422 22.21 6.49 24.60
N PHE A 423 23.16 7.07 23.85
CA PHE A 423 23.34 8.52 23.82
C PHE A 423 22.67 9.17 22.61
N TYR A 424 22.24 10.42 22.83
CA TYR A 424 21.72 11.31 21.81
C TYR A 424 22.50 12.63 21.86
N THR A 425 23.00 13.10 20.72
CA THR A 425 23.49 14.47 20.60
C THR A 425 22.32 15.40 20.33
N VAL A 426 22.26 16.51 21.06
CA VAL A 426 21.25 17.56 20.86
C VAL A 426 21.93 18.82 20.37
N HIS A 427 21.37 19.46 19.36
CA HIS A 427 21.92 20.68 18.77
C HIS A 427 21.04 21.87 19.15
N LYS A 428 21.66 22.93 19.68
CA LYS A 428 21.00 24.19 20.01
C LYS A 428 21.93 25.36 19.75
N ASP A 429 21.51 26.31 18.93
CA ASP A 429 22.27 27.54 18.64
C ASP A 429 23.70 27.24 18.14
N LYS A 430 23.83 26.22 17.28
CA LYS A 430 25.10 25.67 16.76
C LYS A 430 26.01 24.98 17.78
N LYS A 431 25.60 24.90 19.05
CA LYS A 431 26.28 24.11 20.09
C LYS A 431 25.64 22.73 20.24
N VAL A 432 26.41 21.81 20.79
CA VAL A 432 26.08 20.39 20.92
C VAL A 432 26.09 20.02 22.40
N GLY A 433 25.01 19.36 22.84
CA GLY A 433 24.90 18.72 24.14
C GLY A 433 24.77 17.20 23.98
N LEU A 434 24.79 16.50 25.11
CA LEU A 434 24.68 15.04 25.17
C LEU A 434 23.60 14.66 26.18
N PHE A 435 22.69 13.78 25.76
CA PHE A 435 21.63 13.23 26.58
C PHE A 435 21.69 11.70 26.59
N LEU A 436 21.30 11.09 27.71
CA LEU A 436 20.93 9.69 27.76
C LEU A 436 19.57 9.46 27.11
N SER A 437 19.34 8.24 26.66
CA SER A 437 18.09 7.79 26.07
C SER A 437 16.91 7.82 27.06
N THR A 438 17.18 8.00 28.36
CA THR A 438 16.21 8.23 29.44
C THR A 438 15.77 9.69 29.55
N GLY A 439 16.39 10.62 28.81
CA GLY A 439 16.13 12.06 28.93
C GLY A 439 17.04 12.80 29.91
N GLU A 440 17.95 12.10 30.59
CA GLU A 440 18.94 12.71 31.47
C GLU A 440 19.98 13.50 30.64
N MET A 441 20.19 14.78 30.99
CA MET A 441 21.18 15.63 30.35
C MET A 441 22.57 15.32 30.93
N MET A 442 23.45 14.79 30.10
CA MET A 442 24.84 14.44 30.46
C MET A 442 25.79 15.62 30.23
N LEU A 443 25.64 16.30 29.10
CA LEU A 443 26.37 17.53 28.78
C LEU A 443 25.39 18.60 28.29
N PRO A 444 25.46 19.84 28.81
CA PRO A 444 24.66 20.93 28.29
C PRO A 444 25.11 21.30 26.86
N PRO A 445 24.22 21.91 26.03
CA PRO A 445 24.56 22.37 24.69
C PRO A 445 25.52 23.58 24.67
N GLU A 446 26.79 23.35 25.01
CA GLU A 446 27.83 24.37 25.04
C GLU A 446 29.10 23.99 24.25
N TYR A 447 29.16 22.77 23.73
CA TYR A 447 30.29 22.25 22.96
C TYR A 447 30.13 22.56 21.48
N ASP A 448 31.23 22.77 20.77
CA ASP A 448 31.21 22.90 19.31
C ASP A 448 30.94 21.55 18.65
N LYS A 449 31.42 20.46 19.27
CA LYS A 449 31.23 19.10 18.78
C LYS A 449 31.31 18.07 19.91
N VAL A 450 30.47 17.04 19.81
CA VAL A 450 30.59 15.80 20.60
C VAL A 450 30.67 14.63 19.61
N GLY A 451 31.81 13.92 19.60
CA GLY A 451 32.05 12.78 18.72
C GLY A 451 31.35 11.50 19.18
N SER A 452 31.38 10.47 18.34
CA SER A 452 30.92 9.13 18.74
C SER A 452 31.89 8.48 19.71
N PHE A 453 31.37 7.60 20.57
CA PHE A 453 32.18 6.74 21.42
C PHE A 453 32.95 5.70 20.59
N TYR A 454 34.28 5.71 20.71
CA TYR A 454 35.15 4.70 20.12
C TYR A 454 34.97 3.37 20.90
N ARG A 455 34.40 2.35 20.25
CA ARG A 455 33.89 1.12 20.90
C ARG A 455 34.90 0.44 21.83
N GLU A 456 36.16 0.33 21.40
CA GLU A 456 37.22 -0.33 22.18
C GLU A 456 37.75 0.54 23.33
N MET A 457 37.50 1.84 23.26
CA MET A 457 38.05 2.83 24.18
C MET A 457 37.04 3.33 25.18
N GLN A 458 35.76 3.28 24.83
CA GLN A 458 34.65 3.89 25.57
C GLN A 458 34.86 5.39 25.82
N LEU A 459 35.61 6.06 24.95
CA LEU A 459 35.87 7.50 24.98
C LEU A 459 35.26 8.19 23.76
N ALA A 460 34.82 9.43 23.93
CA ALA A 460 34.40 10.31 22.85
C ALA A 460 35.22 11.60 22.86
N ILE A 461 35.68 12.06 21.69
CA ILE A 461 36.35 13.36 21.56
C ILE A 461 35.29 14.46 21.59
N ILE A 462 35.54 15.48 22.41
CA ILE A 462 34.72 16.69 22.52
C ILE A 462 35.52 17.91 22.07
N GLU A 463 34.83 18.91 21.55
CA GLU A 463 35.41 20.18 21.11
C GLU A 463 34.66 21.34 21.76
N LYS A 464 35.38 22.28 22.37
CA LYS A 464 34.85 23.50 22.96
C LYS A 464 35.82 24.65 22.74
N ASP A 465 35.31 25.74 22.20
CA ASP A 465 36.05 26.95 21.84
C ASP A 465 37.24 26.66 20.91
N GLY A 466 37.05 25.71 19.98
CA GLY A 466 38.06 25.25 19.02
C GLY A 466 39.15 24.34 19.60
N LEU A 467 39.11 24.04 20.89
CA LEU A 467 40.03 23.11 21.56
C LEU A 467 39.36 21.77 21.82
N LYS A 468 40.15 20.71 21.89
CA LYS A 468 39.70 19.33 22.02
C LYS A 468 40.10 18.71 23.35
N GLY A 469 39.22 17.83 23.82
CA GLY A 469 39.40 16.94 24.97
C GLY A 469 38.65 15.63 24.73
N ALA A 470 38.46 14.84 25.77
CA ALA A 470 37.70 13.60 25.68
C ALA A 470 36.89 13.34 26.95
N ILE A 471 35.76 12.66 26.76
CA ILE A 471 34.88 12.20 27.82
C ILE A 471 34.76 10.69 27.85
N ASP A 472 34.48 10.13 29.03
CA ASP A 472 34.06 8.74 29.19
C ASP A 472 32.54 8.56 28.94
N THR A 473 32.04 7.34 29.09
CA THR A 473 30.61 7.02 28.93
C THR A 473 29.71 7.60 30.03
N ALA A 474 30.28 8.02 31.16
CA ALA A 474 29.56 8.77 32.18
C ALA A 474 29.63 10.30 31.91
N ALA A 475 30.16 10.71 30.76
CA ALA A 475 30.38 12.09 30.34
C ALA A 475 31.34 12.88 31.24
N ASN A 476 32.18 12.20 32.03
CA ASN A 476 33.26 12.86 32.75
C ASN A 476 34.35 13.27 31.76
N ILE A 477 34.86 14.49 31.89
CA ILE A 477 36.03 14.94 31.12
C ILE A 477 37.26 14.21 31.66
N VAL A 478 37.70 13.18 30.95
CA VAL A 478 38.89 12.38 31.29
C VAL A 478 40.15 12.91 30.61
N ILE A 479 40.01 13.59 29.46
CA ILE A 479 41.09 14.35 28.83
C ILE A 479 40.68 15.83 28.77
N PRO A 480 41.41 16.74 29.45
CA PRO A 480 41.07 18.15 29.49
C PRO A 480 40.95 18.78 28.10
N VAL A 481 40.00 19.72 27.95
CA VAL A 481 39.81 20.47 26.71
C VAL A 481 40.88 21.57 26.59
N LYS A 482 42.03 21.21 26.03
CA LYS A 482 43.18 22.12 25.89
C LYS A 482 44.04 21.88 24.64
N TYR A 483 43.66 20.93 23.79
CA TYR A 483 44.48 20.50 22.65
C TYR A 483 43.93 21.06 21.35
N GLU A 484 44.80 21.61 20.50
CA GLU A 484 44.44 22.12 19.16
C GLU A 484 44.00 20.97 18.24
N HIS A 485 44.62 19.81 18.42
CA HIS A 485 44.30 18.56 17.74
C HIS A 485 44.30 17.41 18.74
N LEU A 486 43.36 16.48 18.59
CA LEU A 486 43.29 15.27 19.42
C LEU A 486 42.61 14.17 18.60
N GLN A 487 43.28 13.04 18.40
CA GLN A 487 42.70 11.86 17.76
C GLN A 487 43.28 10.57 18.34
N PHE A 488 42.53 9.48 18.19
CA PHE A 488 43.04 8.15 18.47
C PHE A 488 43.85 7.59 17.30
N ASP A 489 44.93 6.87 17.60
CA ASP A 489 45.63 6.01 16.63
C ASP A 489 44.99 4.62 16.55
N LEU A 490 45.55 3.74 15.70
CA LEU A 490 45.05 2.37 15.51
C LEU A 490 45.38 1.43 16.69
N SER A 491 46.27 1.84 17.58
CA SER A 491 46.80 1.01 18.67
C SER A 491 46.15 1.31 20.01
N GLY A 492 45.46 2.45 20.16
CA GLY A 492 44.85 2.82 21.43
C GLY A 492 45.24 4.19 21.97
N ASN A 493 46.29 4.79 21.42
CA ASN A 493 46.95 5.99 21.92
C ASN A 493 46.33 7.25 21.31
N LEU A 494 46.68 8.40 21.88
CA LEU A 494 46.17 9.70 21.48
C LEU A 494 47.29 10.54 20.86
N VAL A 495 47.13 10.89 19.59
CA VAL A 495 47.95 11.91 18.93
C VAL A 495 47.33 13.27 19.21
N PHE A 496 48.10 14.14 19.85
CA PHE A 496 47.64 15.46 20.28
C PHE A 496 48.50 16.58 19.70
N GLN A 497 47.95 17.78 19.59
CA GLN A 497 48.69 19.00 19.27
C GLN A 497 48.49 20.04 20.37
N LEU A 498 49.59 20.63 20.81
CA LEU A 498 49.64 21.64 21.86
C LEU A 498 50.71 22.68 21.51
N ASN A 499 50.34 23.96 21.51
CA ASN A 499 51.22 25.08 21.13
C ASN A 499 51.82 24.89 19.73
N GLY A 500 51.00 24.45 18.76
CA GLY A 500 51.40 24.18 17.39
C GLY A 500 52.25 22.92 17.18
N LYS A 501 52.62 22.18 18.23
CA LYS A 501 53.46 20.98 18.13
C LYS A 501 52.69 19.71 18.49
N MET A 502 52.94 18.64 17.75
CA MET A 502 52.33 17.34 17.87
C MET A 502 53.14 16.40 18.76
N GLY A 503 52.43 15.60 19.54
CA GLY A 503 52.96 14.52 20.38
C GLY A 503 51.98 13.36 20.49
N MET A 504 52.31 12.38 21.31
CA MET A 504 51.49 11.19 21.56
C MET A 504 51.46 10.86 23.04
N MET A 505 50.29 10.44 23.54
CA MET A 505 50.10 10.01 24.92
C MET A 505 49.23 8.75 24.97
N ASP A 506 49.36 7.98 26.05
CA ASP A 506 48.42 6.90 26.34
C ASP A 506 47.10 7.46 26.91
N ARG A 507 46.20 6.55 27.31
CA ARG A 507 44.88 6.90 27.85
C ARG A 507 44.94 7.47 29.27
N ASP A 508 45.98 7.15 30.03
CA ASP A 508 46.23 7.67 31.36
C ASP A 508 46.96 9.02 31.31
N GLN A 509 47.10 9.59 30.10
CA GLN A 509 47.78 10.85 29.81
C GLN A 509 49.30 10.81 30.08
N ASN A 510 49.89 9.61 30.15
CA ASN A 510 51.35 9.48 30.14
C ASN A 510 51.84 9.84 28.74
N ILE A 511 52.74 10.82 28.67
CA ILE A 511 53.32 11.27 27.41
C ILE A 511 54.28 10.19 26.91
N ILE A 512 53.94 9.57 25.78
CA ILE A 512 54.80 8.61 25.07
C ILE A 512 55.78 9.39 24.19
N ILE A 513 55.25 10.32 23.39
CA ILE A 513 56.04 11.20 22.52
C ILE A 513 55.75 12.65 22.93
N PRO A 514 56.74 13.40 23.44
CA PRO A 514 56.56 14.81 23.76
C PRO A 514 56.15 15.65 22.54
N ALA A 515 55.40 16.73 22.77
CA ALA A 515 54.94 17.64 21.73
C ALA A 515 56.09 18.51 21.15
N ASN A 516 56.95 17.88 20.35
CA ASN A 516 58.15 18.49 19.80
C ASN A 516 58.10 18.70 18.28
N TYR A 517 57.15 18.07 17.59
CA TYR A 517 57.14 17.96 16.14
C TYR A 517 56.09 18.88 15.50
N GLN A 518 56.39 19.50 14.36
CA GLN A 518 55.40 20.24 13.57
C GLN A 518 54.38 19.32 12.89
N LYS A 519 54.81 18.09 12.55
CA LYS A 519 53.94 17.02 12.05
C LYS A 519 54.33 15.70 12.69
N LEU A 520 53.33 14.89 13.02
CA LEU A 520 53.49 13.52 13.49
C LEU A 520 52.47 12.65 12.73
N HIS A 521 52.96 11.91 11.74
CA HIS A 521 52.16 10.94 10.99
C HIS A 521 52.18 9.62 11.77
N GLY A 522 51.17 9.40 12.61
CA GLY A 522 51.11 8.29 13.57
C GLY A 522 51.34 6.90 12.95
N PHE A 523 51.63 5.93 13.82
CA PHE A 523 51.98 4.55 13.46
C PHE A 523 50.87 3.90 12.62
N ARG A 524 51.20 3.53 11.38
CA ARG A 524 50.23 2.97 10.42
C ARG A 524 50.30 1.45 10.37
N LYS A 525 49.13 0.80 10.36
CA LYS A 525 48.98 -0.57 9.85
C LYS A 525 48.67 -0.45 8.35
N LEU A 526 49.64 -0.70 7.48
CA LEU A 526 49.44 -0.56 6.04
C LEU A 526 48.41 -1.59 5.54
N ARG A 527 47.52 -1.15 4.65
CA ARG A 527 46.35 -1.92 4.18
C ARG A 527 46.71 -3.13 3.30
N TYR A 528 47.99 -3.28 2.93
CA TYR A 528 48.46 -4.25 1.94
C TYR A 528 49.78 -4.96 2.31
N HIS A 529 50.36 -4.73 3.49
CA HIS A 529 51.58 -5.40 3.95
C HIS A 529 51.37 -6.11 5.29
N TYR A 530 51.99 -7.29 5.44
CA TYR A 530 51.90 -8.13 6.62
C TYR A 530 52.68 -7.59 7.84
N ASP A 531 53.39 -6.47 7.70
CA ASP A 531 54.16 -5.86 8.77
C ASP A 531 53.48 -4.58 9.28
N SER A 532 53.33 -4.49 10.60
CA SER A 532 53.01 -3.24 11.28
C SER A 532 54.16 -2.24 11.05
N ASN A 533 53.84 -1.00 10.64
CA ASN A 533 54.89 0.01 10.58
C ASN A 533 55.20 0.46 12.01
N GLU A 534 56.35 0.03 12.53
CA GLU A 534 56.87 0.37 13.86
C GLU A 534 57.42 1.80 13.93
N TYR A 535 57.41 2.51 12.80
CA TYR A 535 57.95 3.86 12.69
C TYR A 535 56.88 4.89 12.30
N ALA A 536 57.03 6.10 12.81
CA ALA A 536 56.20 7.25 12.47
C ALA A 536 57.05 8.33 11.80
N GLN A 537 56.60 8.85 10.66
CA GLN A 537 57.24 9.99 10.03
C GLN A 537 56.93 11.26 10.82
N VAL A 538 57.97 12.02 11.14
CA VAL A 538 57.86 13.27 11.89
C VAL A 538 58.52 14.41 11.16
N MET A 539 58.06 15.64 11.42
CA MET A 539 58.68 16.87 10.95
C MET A 539 59.11 17.73 12.13
N LYS A 540 60.36 18.17 12.12
CA LYS A 540 60.94 19.09 13.11
C LYS A 540 61.79 20.11 12.35
N ASP A 541 61.63 21.38 12.69
CA ASP A 541 62.36 22.49 12.06
C ASP A 541 62.29 22.46 10.52
N SER A 542 61.11 22.14 9.98
CA SER A 542 60.81 21.98 8.54
C SER A 542 61.52 20.81 7.83
N LEU A 543 62.17 19.92 8.57
CA LEU A 543 62.84 18.72 8.05
C LEU A 543 62.15 17.45 8.54
N TYR A 544 62.08 16.45 7.67
CA TYR A 544 61.45 15.15 7.92
C TYR A 544 62.46 14.13 8.47
N GLY A 545 61.97 13.26 9.34
CA GLY A 545 62.67 12.10 9.89
C GLY A 545 61.67 11.01 10.27
N PHE A 546 62.16 9.97 10.96
CA PHE A 546 61.33 8.90 11.52
C PHE A 546 61.68 8.66 12.99
N ILE A 547 60.65 8.31 13.77
CA ILE A 547 60.78 7.87 15.15
C ILE A 547 60.23 6.45 15.34
N ASP A 548 60.74 5.73 16.33
CA ASP A 548 60.16 4.46 16.81
C ASP A 548 58.95 4.69 17.75
N LEU A 549 58.38 3.59 18.26
CA LEU A 549 57.22 3.59 19.17
C LEU A 549 57.51 4.28 20.51
N GLU A 550 58.77 4.28 20.94
CA GLU A 550 59.26 4.95 22.14
C GLU A 550 59.57 6.44 21.90
N GLY A 551 59.49 6.90 20.65
CA GLY A 551 59.74 8.29 20.26
C GLY A 551 61.21 8.63 19.99
N ASN A 552 62.09 7.64 19.92
CA ASN A 552 63.49 7.84 19.56
C ASN A 552 63.61 8.12 18.07
N GLU A 553 64.39 9.12 17.67
CA GLU A 553 64.69 9.41 16.27
C GLU A 553 65.54 8.26 15.68
N VAL A 554 64.94 7.45 14.80
CA VAL A 554 65.62 6.36 14.07
C VAL A 554 66.14 6.82 12.72
N ILE A 555 65.55 7.87 12.16
CA ILE A 555 66.11 8.66 11.06
C ILE A 555 65.97 10.12 11.52
N PRO A 556 67.08 10.85 11.72
CA PRO A 556 67.02 12.22 12.23
C PRO A 556 66.26 13.13 11.26
N CYS A 557 65.65 14.19 11.79
CA CYS A 557 64.95 15.20 10.99
C CYS A 557 65.94 16.08 10.22
N GLU A 558 66.53 15.54 9.16
CA GLU A 558 67.58 16.20 8.37
C GLU A 558 67.20 16.33 6.87
N PHE A 559 66.03 15.81 6.47
CA PHE A 559 65.64 15.72 5.06
C PHE A 559 64.52 16.69 4.71
N GLU A 560 64.68 17.53 3.69
CA GLU A 560 63.60 18.42 3.22
C GLU A 560 62.39 17.65 2.69
N GLN A 561 62.65 16.49 2.09
CA GLN A 561 61.65 15.56 1.59
C GLN A 561 62.08 14.13 1.90
N LEU A 562 61.17 13.39 2.54
CA LEU A 562 61.34 11.99 2.91
C LEU A 562 60.02 11.27 2.61
N GLU A 563 60.09 10.13 1.93
CA GLU A 563 58.92 9.32 1.65
C GLU A 563 58.33 8.76 2.95
N MET A 564 57.01 8.57 2.98
CA MET A 564 56.26 8.19 4.19
C MET A 564 56.49 6.75 4.66
N GLU A 565 57.22 5.94 3.89
CA GLU A 565 57.35 4.50 4.10
C GLU A 565 58.79 4.10 4.33
N ILE A 566 58.99 3.28 5.37
CA ILE A 566 60.21 2.49 5.56
C ILE A 566 59.90 1.09 5.07
N SER A 567 60.73 0.59 4.16
CA SER A 567 60.67 -0.81 3.73
C SER A 567 62.07 -1.40 3.68
N HIS A 568 62.23 -2.62 4.21
CA HIS A 568 63.53 -3.28 4.35
C HIS A 568 64.58 -2.40 5.06
N ASP A 569 64.15 -1.67 6.10
CA ASP A 569 64.92 -0.66 6.84
C ASP A 569 65.39 0.54 6.02
N LEU A 570 64.79 0.82 4.86
CA LEU A 570 65.18 1.93 3.98
C LEU A 570 64.02 2.90 3.76
N ALA A 571 64.33 4.20 3.76
CA ALA A 571 63.44 5.26 3.33
C ALA A 571 64.08 6.04 2.18
N PHE A 572 63.26 6.47 1.22
CA PHE A 572 63.70 7.36 0.15
C PHE A 572 63.65 8.81 0.61
N PHE A 573 64.71 9.57 0.32
CA PHE A 573 64.73 11.02 0.50
C PHE A 573 64.94 11.70 -0.85
N VAL A 574 64.51 12.95 -0.95
CA VAL A 574 64.69 13.78 -2.15
C VAL A 574 65.51 15.02 -1.80
N GLU A 575 66.57 15.24 -2.55
CA GLU A 575 67.46 16.41 -2.45
C GLU A 575 67.74 16.90 -3.87
N ASP A 576 67.62 18.21 -4.12
CA ASP A 576 67.73 18.83 -5.45
C ASP A 576 66.90 18.14 -6.56
N GLY A 577 65.73 17.60 -6.19
CA GLY A 577 64.83 16.89 -7.10
C GLY A 577 65.30 15.48 -7.51
N LYS A 578 66.34 14.94 -6.84
CA LYS A 578 66.84 13.59 -7.05
C LYS A 578 66.59 12.70 -5.83
N TYR A 579 66.34 11.44 -6.08
CA TYR A 579 66.10 10.41 -5.09
C TYR A 579 67.41 9.79 -4.62
N GLY A 580 67.56 9.71 -3.30
CA GLY A 580 68.52 8.90 -2.59
C GLY A 580 67.78 8.01 -1.58
N PHE A 581 68.50 7.15 -0.87
CA PHE A 581 67.87 6.41 0.22
C PHE A 581 68.79 6.21 1.41
N VAL A 582 68.17 6.27 2.59
CA VAL A 582 68.77 6.26 3.91
C VAL A 582 68.30 5.03 4.66
N LYS A 583 69.18 4.43 5.46
CA LYS A 583 68.83 3.32 6.34
C LYS A 583 68.31 3.82 7.69
N VAL A 584 67.42 3.06 8.32
CA VAL A 584 67.19 3.12 9.77
C VAL A 584 68.55 3.16 10.50
N GLY A 585 68.72 4.15 11.38
CA GLY A 585 69.99 4.60 11.94
C GLY A 585 70.59 5.85 11.27
N GLY A 586 69.91 6.44 10.28
CA GLY A 586 70.28 7.70 9.62
C GLY A 586 71.43 7.61 8.61
N LYS A 587 71.96 6.42 8.32
CA LYS A 587 73.08 6.28 7.37
C LYS A 587 72.59 6.30 5.93
N ILE A 588 73.01 7.31 5.16
CA ILE A 588 72.80 7.37 3.71
C ILE A 588 73.46 6.15 3.06
N VAL A 589 72.67 5.34 2.35
CA VAL A 589 73.16 4.18 1.60
C VAL A 589 73.51 4.59 0.17
N VAL A 590 72.64 5.37 -0.45
CA VAL A 590 72.89 5.99 -1.76
C VAL A 590 72.50 7.47 -1.68
N PRO A 591 73.41 8.40 -2.04
CA PRO A 591 73.10 9.83 -2.10
C PRO A 591 72.03 10.12 -3.16
N ALA A 592 71.43 11.32 -3.12
CA ALA A 592 70.42 11.74 -4.10
C ALA A 592 71.00 11.88 -5.52
N ILE A 593 70.95 10.78 -6.30
CA ILE A 593 71.53 10.71 -7.64
C ILE A 593 70.57 10.20 -8.71
N TYR A 594 69.42 9.67 -8.32
CA TYR A 594 68.42 9.10 -9.23
C TYR A 594 67.34 10.13 -9.55
N ASP A 595 66.90 10.19 -10.79
CA ASP A 595 65.84 11.12 -11.20
C ASP A 595 64.46 10.66 -10.71
N ARG A 596 64.26 9.34 -10.57
CA ARG A 596 63.07 8.72 -9.97
C ARG A 596 63.44 7.42 -9.26
N ALA A 597 62.66 7.03 -8.28
CA ALA A 597 62.77 5.73 -7.62
C ALA A 597 61.40 5.21 -7.21
N TYR A 598 61.24 3.89 -7.19
CA TYR A 598 60.09 3.23 -6.59
C TYR A 598 60.42 2.64 -5.22
N SER A 599 59.41 2.44 -4.37
CA SER A 599 59.56 1.81 -3.05
C SER A 599 60.12 0.38 -3.14
N PHE A 600 60.88 -0.03 -2.13
CA PHE A 600 61.36 -1.41 -2.01
C PHE A 600 60.22 -2.34 -1.56
N GLU A 601 59.46 -2.94 -2.46
CA GLU A 601 58.47 -3.97 -2.07
C GLU A 601 59.11 -5.31 -1.71
N VAL A 602 60.28 -5.57 -2.30
CA VAL A 602 61.17 -6.69 -2.03
C VAL A 602 62.61 -6.13 -1.92
N PRO A 603 63.65 -6.95 -1.67
CA PRO A 603 65.03 -6.47 -1.59
C PRO A 603 65.65 -5.90 -2.90
N VAL A 604 64.81 -5.56 -3.88
CA VAL A 604 65.13 -5.01 -5.20
C VAL A 604 64.10 -3.93 -5.54
N THR A 605 64.55 -2.84 -6.17
CA THR A 605 63.65 -1.81 -6.71
C THR A 605 64.18 -1.25 -8.03
N ALA A 606 63.33 -0.54 -8.75
CA ALA A 606 63.67 0.16 -9.98
C ALA A 606 63.94 1.65 -9.72
N VAL A 607 65.04 2.14 -10.29
CA VAL A 607 65.46 3.54 -10.23
C VAL A 607 65.75 4.07 -11.63
N GLN A 608 65.54 5.36 -11.83
CA GLN A 608 65.81 6.06 -13.08
C GLN A 608 67.04 6.95 -12.94
N LYS A 609 67.92 6.94 -13.94
CA LYS A 609 69.02 7.89 -14.08
C LYS A 609 69.14 8.33 -15.53
N GLY A 610 69.00 9.62 -15.79
CA GLY A 610 68.77 10.15 -17.12
C GLY A 610 67.44 9.62 -17.69
N GLU A 611 67.47 9.16 -18.94
CA GLU A 611 66.29 8.63 -19.62
C GLU A 611 66.05 7.13 -19.36
N LYS A 612 66.96 6.45 -18.66
CA LYS A 612 66.95 5.00 -18.51
C LYS A 612 66.72 4.54 -17.08
N TRP A 613 66.14 3.35 -16.96
CA TRP A 613 65.85 2.66 -15.71
C TRP A 613 66.78 1.47 -15.50
N ALA A 614 67.02 1.12 -14.24
CA ALA A 614 67.76 -0.06 -13.81
C ALA A 614 67.15 -0.64 -12.53
N LEU A 615 67.40 -1.93 -12.28
CA LEU A 615 67.15 -2.57 -10.99
C LEU A 615 68.37 -2.40 -10.08
N ILE A 616 68.12 -2.04 -8.82
CA ILE A 616 69.13 -1.97 -7.75
C ILE A 616 68.69 -2.79 -6.55
N ASN A 617 69.65 -3.26 -5.76
CA ASN A 617 69.35 -3.91 -4.48
C ASN A 617 69.37 -2.92 -3.30
N THR A 618 68.99 -3.40 -2.12
CA THR A 618 68.99 -2.64 -0.84
C THR A 618 70.36 -2.13 -0.40
N LYS A 619 71.46 -2.56 -1.04
CA LYS A 619 72.82 -2.05 -0.80
C LYS A 619 73.23 -0.95 -1.78
N GLY A 620 72.33 -0.53 -2.68
CA GLY A 620 72.62 0.46 -3.72
C GLY A 620 73.44 -0.06 -4.89
N LYS A 621 73.62 -1.39 -4.99
CA LYS A 621 74.33 -1.99 -6.12
C LYS A 621 73.35 -2.23 -7.27
N ASN A 622 73.74 -1.79 -8.46
CA ASN A 622 73.09 -2.12 -9.72
C ASN A 622 73.03 -3.65 -9.90
N ILE A 623 71.81 -4.15 -10.12
CA ILE A 623 71.53 -5.53 -10.54
C ILE A 623 71.55 -5.59 -12.07
N THR A 624 71.03 -4.55 -12.72
CA THR A 624 71.08 -4.37 -14.17
C THR A 624 71.75 -3.04 -14.52
N ASP A 625 72.18 -2.90 -15.76
CA ASP A 625 72.62 -1.61 -16.30
C ASP A 625 71.42 -0.67 -16.54
N PHE A 626 71.71 0.64 -16.64
CA PHE A 626 70.74 1.68 -16.98
C PHE A 626 70.45 1.66 -18.49
N GLU A 627 69.67 0.68 -18.93
CA GLU A 627 69.38 0.46 -20.35
C GLU A 627 67.89 0.33 -20.69
N TYR A 628 67.00 0.26 -19.69
CA TYR A 628 65.57 0.11 -19.91
C TYR A 628 64.89 1.47 -20.08
N ASP A 629 63.93 1.57 -21.01
CA ASP A 629 63.14 2.78 -21.24
C ASP A 629 62.20 3.05 -20.06
N PHE A 630 61.67 1.98 -19.48
CA PHE A 630 60.76 2.03 -18.35
C PHE A 630 60.71 0.69 -17.61
N ILE A 631 60.55 0.72 -16.30
CA ILE A 631 60.24 -0.48 -15.50
C ILE A 631 58.91 -0.20 -14.79
N ILE A 632 57.95 -1.12 -14.94
CA ILE A 632 56.65 -1.02 -14.27
C ILE A 632 56.83 -1.47 -12.82
N ALA A 633 56.74 -0.56 -11.87
CA ALA A 633 56.71 -0.93 -10.46
C ALA A 633 55.40 -1.64 -10.08
N HIS A 634 55.44 -2.44 -9.00
CA HIS A 634 54.30 -3.15 -8.40
C HIS A 634 53.76 -4.35 -9.21
N THR A 635 54.40 -4.75 -10.32
CA THR A 635 53.97 -5.92 -11.09
C THR A 635 54.70 -7.18 -10.62
N TRP A 636 54.06 -7.93 -9.71
CA TRP A 636 54.41 -9.32 -9.34
C TRP A 636 55.78 -9.54 -8.67
N TYR A 637 56.26 -8.55 -7.91
CA TYR A 637 57.44 -8.67 -7.06
C TYR A 637 57.36 -9.83 -6.07
N GLU A 638 56.16 -10.21 -5.58
CA GLU A 638 55.96 -11.41 -4.75
C GLU A 638 56.39 -12.71 -5.43
N LYS A 639 56.41 -12.74 -6.77
CA LYS A 639 56.91 -13.86 -7.58
C LYS A 639 58.34 -13.65 -8.07
N GLY A 640 58.97 -12.54 -7.68
CA GLY A 640 60.32 -12.18 -8.08
C GLY A 640 60.46 -11.81 -9.55
N LEU A 641 59.38 -11.31 -10.18
CA LEU A 641 59.33 -10.94 -11.59
C LEU A 641 58.94 -9.45 -11.73
N VAL A 642 59.46 -8.78 -12.76
CA VAL A 642 59.14 -7.39 -13.09
C VAL A 642 59.03 -7.19 -14.59
N VAL A 643 58.09 -6.33 -15.03
CA VAL A 643 57.98 -5.96 -16.44
C VAL A 643 58.86 -4.75 -16.73
N ALA A 644 59.67 -4.86 -17.77
CA ALA A 644 60.52 -3.79 -18.26
C ALA A 644 60.30 -3.56 -19.74
N TYR A 645 60.55 -2.33 -20.20
CA TYR A 645 60.57 -1.95 -21.60
C TYR A 645 61.99 -1.63 -22.04
N LYS A 646 62.41 -2.18 -23.18
CA LYS A 646 63.70 -1.92 -23.82
C LYS A 646 63.48 -1.77 -25.32
N ASN A 647 63.89 -0.63 -25.88
CA ASN A 647 63.64 -0.25 -27.27
C ASN A 647 62.15 -0.36 -27.64
N GLU A 648 61.28 0.19 -26.79
CA GLU A 648 59.81 0.18 -26.95
C GLU A 648 59.14 -1.21 -26.89
N LYS A 649 59.89 -2.28 -26.62
CA LYS A 649 59.35 -3.63 -26.45
C LYS A 649 59.35 -4.04 -24.99
N ALA A 650 58.26 -4.68 -24.56
CA ALA A 650 58.07 -5.24 -23.24
C ALA A 650 58.74 -6.63 -23.12
N GLY A 651 59.37 -6.87 -21.97
CA GLY A 651 59.91 -8.15 -21.53
C GLY A 651 59.72 -8.31 -20.01
N VAL A 652 60.08 -9.49 -19.49
CA VAL A 652 60.02 -9.77 -18.05
C VAL A 652 61.41 -10.13 -17.55
N LEU A 653 61.83 -9.46 -16.48
CA LEU A 653 63.05 -9.74 -15.76
C LEU A 653 62.72 -10.44 -14.44
N ASN A 654 63.64 -11.23 -13.91
CA ASN A 654 63.58 -11.63 -12.51
C ASN A 654 64.35 -10.65 -11.60
N VAL A 655 64.23 -10.81 -10.28
CA VAL A 655 64.95 -9.98 -9.28
C VAL A 655 66.49 -10.08 -9.34
N LYS A 656 67.05 -11.02 -10.11
CA LYS A 656 68.50 -11.10 -10.38
C LYS A 656 68.90 -10.33 -11.65
N GLY A 657 67.94 -9.74 -12.36
CA GLY A 657 68.15 -9.04 -13.63
C GLY A 657 68.19 -9.97 -14.85
N GLU A 658 67.87 -11.25 -14.69
CA GLU A 658 67.86 -12.22 -15.80
C GLU A 658 66.56 -12.06 -16.61
N VAL A 659 66.68 -12.07 -17.94
CA VAL A 659 65.54 -11.98 -18.85
C VAL A 659 64.79 -13.33 -18.86
N ILE A 660 63.58 -13.35 -18.32
CA ILE A 660 62.69 -14.52 -18.30
C ILE A 660 61.81 -14.54 -19.56
N ILE A 661 61.26 -13.38 -19.94
CA ILE A 661 60.52 -13.21 -21.20
C ILE A 661 61.25 -12.16 -22.05
N PRO A 662 61.65 -12.48 -23.29
CA PRO A 662 62.41 -11.58 -24.14
C PRO A 662 61.65 -10.30 -24.49
N PHE A 663 62.41 -9.22 -24.73
CA PHE A 663 61.89 -7.90 -25.12
C PHE A 663 61.43 -7.87 -26.59
N GLU A 664 60.33 -8.55 -26.88
CA GLU A 664 59.76 -8.64 -28.24
C GLU A 664 58.27 -8.35 -28.33
N TYR A 665 57.63 -8.06 -27.19
CA TYR A 665 56.20 -7.81 -27.08
C TYR A 665 55.93 -6.31 -27.12
N ASP A 666 54.80 -5.89 -27.66
CA ASP A 666 54.38 -4.48 -27.60
C ASP A 666 53.85 -4.13 -26.21
N GLU A 667 53.36 -5.12 -25.45
CA GLU A 667 52.72 -4.89 -24.15
C GLU A 667 52.59 -6.17 -23.30
N ILE A 668 52.69 -6.03 -21.97
CA ILE A 668 52.46 -7.08 -20.98
C ILE A 668 51.61 -6.50 -19.84
N MET A 669 50.39 -7.02 -19.60
CA MET A 669 49.40 -6.38 -18.71
C MET A 669 48.99 -7.16 -17.46
N SER A 670 49.00 -8.50 -17.47
CA SER A 670 48.45 -9.29 -16.34
C SER A 670 49.12 -10.64 -16.17
N TYR A 671 49.57 -10.97 -14.96
CA TYR A 671 49.94 -12.32 -14.54
C TYR A 671 48.84 -12.92 -13.65
N SER A 672 48.41 -14.13 -14.00
CA SER A 672 47.59 -14.99 -13.13
C SER A 672 48.39 -16.25 -12.83
N ALA A 673 48.34 -16.69 -11.56
CA ALA A 673 49.05 -17.90 -11.11
C ALA A 673 48.70 -19.14 -11.96
N ASN A 674 47.49 -19.17 -12.53
CA ASN A 674 47.01 -20.31 -13.31
C ASN A 674 47.39 -20.22 -14.81
N THR A 675 47.48 -19.01 -15.37
CA THR A 675 47.55 -18.77 -16.82
C THR A 675 48.82 -18.05 -17.30
N GLY A 676 49.65 -17.51 -16.40
CA GLY A 676 50.85 -16.76 -16.76
C GLY A 676 50.55 -15.31 -17.20
N PHE A 677 51.47 -14.73 -17.96
CA PHE A 677 51.42 -13.36 -18.49
C PHE A 677 50.55 -13.27 -19.74
N ARG A 678 49.70 -12.24 -19.80
CA ARG A 678 49.03 -11.81 -21.04
C ARG A 678 49.92 -10.84 -21.79
N VAL A 679 50.27 -11.18 -23.03
CA VAL A 679 51.23 -10.44 -23.87
C VAL A 679 50.61 -10.05 -25.21
N ARG A 680 51.06 -8.94 -25.79
CA ARG A 680 50.65 -8.47 -27.13
C ARG A 680 51.83 -8.41 -28.08
N LYS A 681 51.65 -8.89 -29.32
CA LYS A 681 52.58 -8.71 -30.44
C LYS A 681 51.80 -8.38 -31.71
N GLY A 682 51.94 -7.14 -32.20
CA GLY A 682 51.06 -6.52 -33.19
C GLY A 682 49.64 -6.36 -32.66
N GLU A 683 48.67 -6.87 -33.41
CA GLU A 683 47.25 -6.91 -33.05
C GLU A 683 46.87 -8.17 -32.25
N ASN A 684 47.79 -9.15 -32.12
CA ASN A 684 47.51 -10.43 -31.49
C ASN A 684 47.83 -10.42 -29.99
N TRP A 685 46.90 -10.98 -29.21
CA TRP A 685 47.07 -11.25 -27.78
C TRP A 685 47.25 -12.75 -27.53
N SER A 686 48.20 -13.10 -26.66
CA SER A 686 48.43 -14.48 -26.22
C SER A 686 48.75 -14.56 -24.72
N TYR A 687 48.81 -15.79 -24.19
CA TYR A 687 49.23 -16.06 -22.82
C TYR A 687 50.54 -16.86 -22.81
N ILE A 688 51.47 -16.46 -21.96
CA ILE A 688 52.78 -17.10 -21.79
C ILE A 688 52.97 -17.43 -20.32
N LYS A 689 53.32 -18.68 -20.01
CA LYS A 689 53.78 -19.04 -18.67
C LYS A 689 55.29 -18.75 -18.58
N PRO A 690 55.74 -18.00 -17.57
CA PRO A 690 57.14 -17.70 -17.36
C PRO A 690 57.96 -18.91 -16.93
#